data_AF-A0A1F5LL05-F1
#
_entry.id   AF-A0A1F5LL05-F1
#
_cell.length_a   1.000
_cell.length_b   1.000
_cell.length_c   1.000
_cell.angle_alpha   90.00
_cell.angle_beta   90.00
_cell.angle_gamma   90.00
#
_symmetry.space_group_name_H-M   'P 1'
#
loop_
_entity.id
_entity.type
_entity.pdbx_description
1 polymer ?
#
loop_
_entity_poly.entity_id
_entity_poly.type
_entity_poly.pdbx_seq_one_letter_code
_entity_poly.pdbx_strand_id
1 'polypeptide(L)'
;MQVDLSPQNHHQEQGLYPSVFPPLPNEPYDACRTEKHSSVIRIKTAEETANISSILQLAWAIVIAAYTDSNDVVFGFCGGKPTGSSNPVSAAHLNIQPEQTVGKVLKSLNTQDDAMSPLSGSDLPASSVFPNILVVKNDIEDWTSTSPPMVLTGGHFDTCPFLLTGVDQQTEVHVHFHFDPEILSSTLSQIVMDQLVHVVNCIQTNPEVQLKDLLDMSPDGLQQTQTWNSRLQLRRQELGVHNVITNSEENTNTQPVCDWDGKSDQSQLSAAAWTERNEENASKGEGTPLTSRSSSISPSETNFKQDFAVLAPETMSETFPCTQTQQWLLNNHEGGCFVLSFSGLLDHFKLESACRLLMESHTALRSVFTRVDGALVQTVLKQVDLPFTVHSDASQDPISIARNLCAVNPENTFPLATLPLCFTLITKSRDQHALMIQLSHAQYDSVCQETLVSDLCQFYRDPTTPINATNYALFAHEVSKQQTPEAFDFWSNLLLGSSITEIPNTAPQMQSKNTILRCSTKVTIQSLPSGITMASMVKAAWSNVLRQETGDDDIVFAQLVNLRSMDVPDVHRTVGLCSNRVPVRVQYGRCKTALDLLHAVEDQHTQTIPFKAAEWENIVTYSTDWAAGSKPQSLVIHQDLLPKTDVQMEDNLRCQFADCIHIEPTDDFLKLYSEELRGGMLKLTLAYSSHFVPKSGINGLLGKLRNTLMHFTDAPESVLDL
;
A
#
# COMPACT_ATOMS: atom_id res chain seq x y z
N MET A 1 -48.12 -15.55 -8.89
CA MET A 1 -47.21 -16.67 -8.58
C MET A 1 -46.11 -16.06 -7.71
N GLN A 2 -46.31 -16.10 -6.39
CA GLN A 2 -45.31 -15.63 -5.42
C GLN A 2 -44.12 -16.58 -5.47
N VAL A 3 -42.91 -16.04 -5.66
CA VAL A 3 -41.68 -16.82 -5.55
C VAL A 3 -41.25 -16.75 -4.09
N ASP A 4 -41.33 -17.91 -3.45
CA ASP A 4 -40.90 -18.24 -2.10
C ASP A 4 -39.36 -18.15 -2.02
N LEU A 5 -38.86 -17.21 -1.22
CA LEU A 5 -37.44 -17.07 -0.89
C LEU A 5 -37.19 -17.73 0.47
N SER A 6 -37.22 -19.04 0.50
CA SER A 6 -36.70 -19.83 1.63
C SER A 6 -35.21 -20.12 1.38
N PRO A 7 -34.30 -19.82 2.32
CA PRO A 7 -32.89 -20.18 2.18
C PRO A 7 -32.74 -21.71 2.21
N GLN A 8 -32.08 -22.26 1.19
CA GLN A 8 -31.69 -23.66 1.18
C GLN A 8 -30.65 -23.91 2.26
N ASN A 9 -31.04 -24.63 3.31
CA ASN A 9 -30.13 -25.26 4.26
C ASN A 9 -29.15 -26.18 3.51
N HIS A 10 -27.90 -25.74 3.34
CA HIS A 10 -26.78 -26.63 3.05
C HIS A 10 -26.40 -27.37 4.33
N HIS A 11 -26.30 -28.70 4.21
CA HIS A 11 -25.92 -29.60 5.30
C HIS A 11 -24.55 -29.22 5.88
N GLN A 12 -24.52 -29.09 7.20
CA GLN A 12 -23.37 -28.83 8.07
C GLN A 12 -22.23 -29.84 7.86
N GLU A 13 -21.07 -29.37 7.42
CA GLU A 13 -19.80 -29.88 7.94
C GLU A 13 -19.69 -29.39 9.40
N GLN A 14 -19.42 -30.31 10.33
CA GLN A 14 -19.38 -30.06 11.78
C GLN A 14 -18.11 -29.28 12.21
N GLY A 15 -17.90 -28.09 11.66
CA GLY A 15 -16.84 -27.16 12.07
C GLY A 15 -17.41 -25.99 12.87
N LEU A 16 -16.74 -25.61 13.97
CA LEU A 16 -16.98 -24.34 14.65
C LEU A 16 -16.28 -23.22 13.87
N TYR A 17 -17.07 -22.30 13.28
CA TYR A 17 -16.54 -21.16 12.51
C TYR A 17 -16.51 -19.89 13.38
N PRO A 18 -15.39 -19.14 13.43
CA PRO A 18 -15.32 -17.86 14.15
C PRO A 18 -16.34 -16.84 13.66
N SER A 19 -16.93 -16.07 14.58
CA SER A 19 -17.84 -14.98 14.23
C SER A 19 -17.09 -13.85 13.54
N VAL A 20 -17.52 -13.47 12.34
CA VAL A 20 -16.89 -12.42 11.53
C VAL A 20 -17.33 -11.05 12.03
N PHE A 21 -16.79 -10.65 13.18
CA PHE A 21 -16.94 -9.29 13.70
C PHE A 21 -15.61 -8.69 14.16
N PRO A 22 -15.31 -7.47 13.71
CA PRO A 22 -15.88 -6.80 12.53
C PRO A 22 -15.51 -7.55 11.24
N PRO A 23 -16.14 -7.21 10.10
CA PRO A 23 -15.74 -7.75 8.81
C PRO A 23 -14.27 -7.42 8.53
N LEU A 24 -13.48 -8.45 8.23
CA LEU A 24 -12.11 -8.28 7.76
C LEU A 24 -12.12 -7.97 6.25
N PRO A 25 -11.12 -7.22 5.74
CA PRO A 25 -10.90 -7.10 4.30
C PRO A 25 -10.70 -8.47 3.66
N ASN A 26 -11.12 -8.64 2.40
CA ASN A 26 -10.97 -9.90 1.65
C ASN A 26 -9.51 -10.18 1.18
N GLU A 27 -8.54 -9.37 1.59
CA GLU A 27 -7.10 -9.49 1.28
C GLU A 27 -6.32 -9.96 2.53
N PRO A 28 -5.09 -10.51 2.41
CA PRO A 28 -4.27 -10.80 3.60
C PRO A 28 -4.09 -9.53 4.43
N TYR A 29 -4.73 -9.52 5.59
CA TYR A 29 -4.82 -8.39 6.49
C TYR A 29 -3.83 -8.59 7.65
N ASP A 30 -2.80 -7.74 7.69
CA ASP A 30 -1.86 -7.65 8.81
C ASP A 30 -2.39 -6.59 9.80
N ALA A 31 -2.96 -7.06 10.91
CA ALA A 31 -3.59 -6.18 11.89
C ALA A 31 -2.58 -5.19 12.52
N CYS A 32 -2.85 -3.89 12.41
CA CYS A 32 -2.06 -2.83 13.02
C CYS A 32 -2.84 -2.13 14.13
N ARG A 33 -2.88 -2.75 15.32
CA ARG A 33 -3.53 -2.19 16.53
C ARG A 33 -2.77 -0.97 17.06
N THR A 34 -2.96 0.18 16.41
CA THR A 34 -2.31 1.45 16.74
C THR A 34 -3.10 2.30 17.71
N GLU A 35 -4.41 2.04 17.87
CA GLU A 35 -5.30 2.78 18.76
C GLU A 35 -5.86 1.92 19.90
N LYS A 36 -6.20 2.59 21.01
CA LYS A 36 -6.69 1.97 22.25
C LYS A 36 -7.76 2.85 22.90
N HIS A 37 -8.94 2.30 23.16
CA HIS A 37 -9.91 2.85 24.12
C HIS A 37 -9.79 2.13 25.46
N SER A 38 -10.03 2.85 26.55
CA SER A 38 -10.00 2.29 27.91
C SER A 38 -11.22 2.74 28.67
N SER A 39 -11.86 1.81 29.37
CA SER A 39 -12.97 2.08 30.27
C SER A 39 -12.81 1.29 31.57
N VAL A 40 -13.36 1.80 32.66
CA VAL A 40 -13.35 1.13 33.96
C VAL A 40 -14.78 0.69 34.27
N ILE A 41 -14.98 -0.62 34.43
CA ILE A 41 -16.29 -1.21 34.69
C ILE A 41 -16.29 -1.78 36.10
N ARG A 42 -17.22 -1.33 36.95
CA ARG A 42 -17.43 -1.95 38.26
C ARG A 42 -18.22 -3.23 38.09
N ILE A 43 -17.66 -4.36 38.53
CA ILE A 43 -18.34 -5.65 38.53
C ILE A 43 -18.64 -6.07 39.96
N LYS A 44 -19.92 -6.13 40.33
CA LYS A 44 -20.37 -6.63 41.63
C LYS A 44 -20.37 -8.16 41.60
N THR A 45 -19.35 -8.78 42.17
CA THR A 45 -19.33 -10.22 42.39
C THR A 45 -20.18 -10.55 43.64
N ALA A 46 -21.34 -11.17 43.42
CA ALA A 46 -22.08 -11.82 44.51
C ALA A 46 -21.51 -13.23 44.70
N GLU A 47 -21.26 -13.65 45.95
CA GLU A 47 -20.54 -14.88 46.33
C GLU A 47 -21.10 -16.20 45.75
N GLU A 48 -22.24 -16.21 45.05
CA GLU A 48 -22.91 -17.45 44.63
C GLU A 48 -23.42 -17.51 43.17
N THR A 49 -23.13 -16.57 42.26
CA THR A 49 -23.80 -16.61 40.92
C THR A 49 -22.98 -16.44 39.63
N ALA A 50 -21.80 -15.80 39.60
CA ALA A 50 -20.91 -15.81 38.41
C ALA A 50 -19.51 -15.25 38.67
N ASN A 51 -18.50 -15.82 38.02
CA ASN A 51 -17.15 -15.24 37.99
C ASN A 51 -17.04 -14.12 36.94
N ILE A 52 -16.06 -13.21 37.10
CA ILE A 52 -15.84 -12.06 36.18
C ILE A 52 -15.63 -12.52 34.74
N SER A 53 -14.93 -13.65 34.55
CA SER A 53 -14.71 -14.28 33.24
C SER A 53 -16.02 -14.58 32.51
N SER A 54 -16.97 -15.23 33.18
CA SER A 54 -18.28 -15.60 32.61
C SER A 54 -19.13 -14.38 32.27
N ILE A 55 -19.05 -13.33 33.09
CA ILE A 55 -19.75 -12.06 32.84
C ILE A 55 -19.19 -11.40 31.56
N LEU A 56 -17.87 -11.34 31.41
CA LEU A 56 -17.22 -10.74 30.23
C LEU A 56 -17.42 -11.57 28.97
N GLN A 57 -17.37 -12.91 29.06
CA GLN A 57 -17.65 -13.80 27.94
C GLN A 57 -19.09 -13.63 27.44
N LEU A 58 -20.08 -13.64 28.34
CA LEU A 58 -21.48 -13.43 27.97
C LEU A 58 -21.71 -12.04 27.40
N ALA A 59 -21.16 -11.00 28.03
CA ALA A 59 -21.32 -9.64 27.56
C ALA A 59 -20.73 -9.45 26.15
N TRP A 60 -19.53 -9.99 25.92
CA TRP A 60 -18.88 -9.91 24.61
C TRP A 60 -19.65 -10.71 23.55
N ALA A 61 -20.17 -11.88 23.89
CA ALA A 61 -21.00 -12.66 22.98
C ALA A 61 -22.29 -11.92 22.56
N ILE A 62 -22.96 -11.25 23.50
CA ILE A 62 -24.15 -10.42 23.22
C ILE A 62 -23.80 -9.26 22.29
N VAL A 63 -22.66 -8.60 22.52
CA VAL A 63 -22.19 -7.52 21.63
C VAL A 63 -21.94 -8.06 20.23
N ILE A 64 -21.21 -9.18 20.08
CA ILE A 64 -20.98 -9.77 18.76
C ILE A 64 -22.31 -10.14 18.09
N ALA A 65 -23.24 -10.79 18.80
CA ALA A 65 -24.54 -11.17 18.27
C ALA A 65 -25.33 -9.96 17.73
N ALA A 66 -25.28 -8.82 18.44
CA ALA A 66 -25.94 -7.58 18.02
C ALA A 66 -25.34 -7.01 16.71
N TYR A 67 -24.05 -7.23 16.44
CA TYR A 67 -23.38 -6.73 15.24
C TYR A 67 -23.36 -7.73 14.07
N THR A 68 -23.45 -9.03 14.33
CA THR A 68 -23.43 -10.07 13.28
C THR A 68 -24.81 -10.58 12.89
N ASP A 69 -25.86 -10.22 13.65
CA ASP A 69 -27.20 -10.80 13.53
C ASP A 69 -27.19 -12.34 13.61
N SER A 70 -26.21 -12.89 14.35
CA SER A 70 -26.06 -14.32 14.59
C SER A 70 -26.25 -14.65 16.07
N ASN A 71 -27.17 -15.57 16.33
CA ASN A 71 -27.34 -16.15 17.66
C ASN A 71 -26.24 -17.17 18.00
N ASP A 72 -25.53 -17.71 17.01
CA ASP A 72 -24.43 -18.64 17.24
C ASP A 72 -23.10 -17.88 17.18
N VAL A 73 -22.45 -17.71 18.33
CA VAL A 73 -21.29 -16.83 18.50
C VAL A 73 -20.07 -17.64 18.93
N VAL A 74 -19.02 -17.59 18.11
CA VAL A 74 -17.70 -18.17 18.37
C VAL A 74 -16.62 -17.08 18.36
N PHE A 75 -15.77 -17.00 19.39
CA PHE A 75 -14.64 -16.07 19.45
C PHE A 75 -13.43 -16.67 20.19
N GLY A 76 -12.25 -16.07 20.04
CA GLY A 76 -11.05 -16.53 20.75
C GLY A 76 -11.07 -16.08 22.20
N PHE A 77 -10.74 -16.96 23.14
CA PHE A 77 -10.75 -16.67 24.57
C PHE A 77 -9.45 -17.13 25.25
N CYS A 78 -8.97 -16.33 26.19
CA CYS A 78 -7.84 -16.68 27.05
C CYS A 78 -8.13 -16.19 28.49
N GLY A 79 -8.31 -17.13 29.42
CA GLY A 79 -8.51 -16.85 30.85
C GLY A 79 -7.77 -17.83 31.75
N GLY A 80 -7.48 -17.43 33.00
CA GLY A 80 -6.92 -18.30 34.05
C GLY A 80 -5.52 -17.90 34.56
N LYS A 81 -5.08 -18.54 35.67
CA LYS A 81 -3.72 -18.39 36.20
C LYS A 81 -2.70 -19.02 35.22
N PRO A 82 -1.61 -18.33 34.88
CA PRO A 82 -0.64 -18.85 33.91
C PRO A 82 -0.02 -20.16 34.41
N THR A 83 -0.18 -21.23 33.63
CA THR A 83 0.52 -22.50 33.85
C THR A 83 1.74 -22.55 32.92
N GLY A 84 2.82 -21.85 33.29
CA GLY A 84 4.06 -21.79 32.50
C GLY A 84 4.19 -20.54 31.60
N SER A 85 5.03 -20.60 30.57
CA SER A 85 5.43 -19.46 29.74
C SER A 85 4.45 -19.11 28.59
N SER A 86 3.30 -19.79 28.47
CA SER A 86 2.32 -19.56 27.40
C SER A 86 0.93 -20.05 27.80
N ASN A 87 -0.13 -19.23 27.61
CA ASN A 87 -1.53 -19.67 27.72
C ASN A 87 -2.14 -19.87 26.31
N PRO A 88 -2.61 -21.06 25.93
CA PRO A 88 -3.23 -21.25 24.62
C PRO A 88 -4.56 -20.47 24.50
N VAL A 89 -4.83 -19.90 23.32
CA VAL A 89 -6.16 -19.33 22.99
C VAL A 89 -7.12 -20.47 22.71
N SER A 90 -8.26 -20.51 23.40
CA SER A 90 -9.34 -21.47 23.16
C SER A 90 -10.50 -20.83 22.38
N ALA A 91 -11.36 -21.65 21.76
CA ALA A 91 -12.62 -21.16 21.20
C ALA A 91 -13.67 -21.05 22.32
N ALA A 92 -14.22 -19.86 22.54
CA ALA A 92 -15.45 -19.67 23.30
C ALA A 92 -16.64 -19.75 22.34
N HIS A 93 -17.58 -20.65 22.62
CA HIS A 93 -18.78 -20.88 21.81
C HIS A 93 -20.03 -20.68 22.67
N LEU A 94 -20.85 -19.68 22.32
CA LEU A 94 -22.08 -19.34 23.01
C LEU A 94 -23.22 -19.23 22.00
N ASN A 95 -24.35 -19.89 22.30
CA ASN A 95 -25.58 -19.76 21.54
C ASN A 95 -26.56 -18.83 22.28
N ILE A 96 -26.67 -17.59 21.80
CA ILE A 96 -27.49 -16.49 22.33
C ILE A 96 -28.94 -16.69 21.89
N GLN A 97 -29.74 -17.35 22.74
CA GLN A 97 -31.17 -17.55 22.48
C GLN A 97 -31.97 -16.37 23.06
N PRO A 98 -32.69 -15.57 22.24
CA PRO A 98 -33.32 -14.31 22.68
C PRO A 98 -34.24 -14.42 23.90
N GLU A 99 -34.93 -15.55 24.08
CA GLU A 99 -35.87 -15.81 25.17
C GLU A 99 -35.22 -16.31 26.46
N GLN A 100 -33.91 -16.62 26.46
CA GLN A 100 -33.21 -17.06 27.65
C GLN A 100 -32.93 -15.89 28.59
N THR A 101 -32.89 -16.17 29.90
CA THR A 101 -32.50 -15.19 30.91
C THR A 101 -31.00 -15.21 31.14
N VAL A 102 -30.42 -14.04 31.44
CA VAL A 102 -29.00 -13.87 31.78
C VAL A 102 -28.54 -14.89 32.83
N GLY A 103 -29.31 -15.05 33.90
CA GLY A 103 -28.99 -15.95 35.01
C GLY A 103 -28.94 -17.42 34.61
N LYS A 104 -29.71 -17.84 33.60
CA LYS A 104 -29.66 -19.21 33.07
C LYS A 104 -28.35 -19.46 32.31
N VAL A 105 -27.92 -18.49 31.49
CA VAL A 105 -26.70 -18.60 30.69
C VAL A 105 -25.43 -18.52 31.55
N LEU A 106 -25.41 -17.63 32.54
CA LEU A 106 -24.30 -17.54 33.49
C LEU A 106 -24.13 -18.84 34.31
N LYS A 107 -25.23 -19.48 34.74
CA LYS A 107 -25.17 -20.78 35.42
C LYS A 107 -24.59 -21.88 34.53
N SER A 108 -24.90 -21.90 33.22
CA SER A 108 -24.29 -22.85 32.29
C SER A 108 -22.80 -22.57 32.04
N LEU A 109 -22.39 -21.29 31.98
CA LEU A 109 -20.98 -20.93 31.78
C LEU A 109 -20.13 -21.29 33.00
N ASN A 110 -20.61 -21.02 34.22
CA ASN A 110 -19.88 -21.39 35.44
C ASN A 110 -19.74 -22.91 35.61
N THR A 111 -20.71 -23.70 35.16
CA THR A 111 -20.63 -25.18 35.20
C THR A 111 -19.72 -25.74 34.12
N GLN A 112 -19.47 -25.00 33.04
CA GLN A 112 -18.47 -25.31 32.02
C GLN A 112 -17.06 -24.90 32.47
N ASP A 113 -16.86 -23.75 33.11
CA ASP A 113 -15.54 -23.28 33.58
C ASP A 113 -14.86 -24.27 34.55
N ASP A 114 -15.63 -24.99 35.38
CA ASP A 114 -15.13 -26.06 36.27
C ASP A 114 -14.80 -27.39 35.53
N ALA A 115 -15.24 -27.56 34.28
CA ALA A 115 -15.10 -28.77 33.47
C ALA A 115 -14.24 -28.58 32.19
N MET A 116 -13.80 -27.36 31.90
CA MET A 116 -13.04 -27.02 30.69
C MET A 116 -11.64 -27.62 30.73
N SER A 117 -11.51 -28.82 30.17
CA SER A 117 -10.28 -29.21 29.49
C SER A 117 -10.16 -28.34 28.24
N PRO A 118 -8.96 -27.85 27.86
CA PRO A 118 -8.80 -27.12 26.61
C PRO A 118 -9.34 -28.00 25.48
N LEU A 119 -10.22 -27.45 24.63
CA LEU A 119 -10.64 -28.13 23.40
C LEU A 119 -9.35 -28.61 22.70
N SER A 120 -9.21 -29.92 22.57
CA SER A 120 -8.07 -30.50 21.88
C SER A 120 -8.04 -29.95 20.45
N GLY A 121 -6.88 -29.50 19.98
CA GLY A 121 -6.70 -28.88 18.65
C GLY A 121 -7.05 -29.76 17.45
N SER A 122 -7.74 -30.88 17.65
CA SER A 122 -8.38 -31.72 16.63
C SER A 122 -9.71 -31.17 16.13
N ASP A 123 -10.38 -30.30 16.90
CA ASP A 123 -11.78 -29.90 16.63
C ASP A 123 -11.88 -28.52 15.93
N LEU A 124 -10.75 -27.84 15.76
CA LEU A 124 -10.61 -26.60 14.99
C LEU A 124 -9.76 -26.88 13.75
N PRO A 125 -10.17 -26.41 12.56
CA PRO A 125 -9.30 -26.42 11.38
C PRO A 125 -7.96 -25.76 11.70
N ALA A 126 -6.84 -26.36 11.28
CA ALA A 126 -5.47 -25.88 11.53
C ALA A 126 -5.17 -24.45 11.00
N SER A 127 -6.14 -23.81 10.34
CA SER A 127 -6.10 -22.47 9.73
C SER A 127 -7.05 -21.45 10.38
N SER A 128 -7.71 -21.75 11.50
CA SER A 128 -8.77 -20.90 12.05
C SER A 128 -8.20 -19.69 12.81
N VAL A 129 -8.18 -18.52 12.17
CA VAL A 129 -7.82 -17.24 12.81
C VAL A 129 -9.08 -16.63 13.43
N PHE A 130 -9.04 -16.32 14.72
CA PHE A 130 -10.13 -15.57 15.37
C PHE A 130 -9.99 -14.07 15.04
N PRO A 131 -10.99 -13.43 14.41
CA PRO A 131 -10.96 -11.98 14.14
C PRO A 131 -11.12 -11.15 15.41
N ASN A 132 -11.61 -11.76 16.50
CA ASN A 132 -11.71 -11.12 17.80
C ASN A 132 -11.34 -12.08 18.94
N ILE A 133 -10.55 -11.56 19.89
CA ILE A 133 -10.03 -12.31 21.03
C ILE A 133 -10.32 -11.56 22.34
N LEU A 134 -10.92 -12.27 23.29
CA LEU A 134 -11.14 -11.83 24.68
C LEU A 134 -10.05 -12.42 25.58
N VAL A 135 -9.34 -11.55 26.29
CA VAL A 135 -8.32 -11.90 27.29
C VAL A 135 -8.73 -11.40 28.67
N VAL A 136 -8.80 -12.30 29.65
CA VAL A 136 -9.14 -11.95 31.04
C VAL A 136 -7.97 -12.32 31.95
N LYS A 137 -7.39 -11.34 32.66
CA LYS A 137 -6.23 -11.51 33.56
C LYS A 137 -6.56 -11.08 35.00
N ASN A 138 -5.94 -11.75 35.97
CA ASN A 138 -6.25 -11.59 37.40
C ASN A 138 -5.24 -10.72 38.21
N ASP A 139 -4.24 -10.05 37.60
CA ASP A 139 -3.26 -9.24 38.36
C ASP A 139 -2.68 -8.03 37.58
N ILE A 140 -2.31 -6.97 38.34
CA ILE A 140 -1.85 -5.64 37.85
C ILE A 140 -0.35 -5.59 37.50
N GLU A 141 0.50 -6.44 38.10
CA GLU A 141 1.98 -6.28 38.06
C GLU A 141 2.61 -6.33 36.65
N ASP A 142 1.86 -6.83 35.66
CA ASP A 142 2.31 -7.01 34.28
C ASP A 142 2.11 -5.78 33.36
N TRP A 143 1.38 -4.74 33.80
CA TRP A 143 0.84 -3.70 32.89
C TRP A 143 1.71 -2.46 32.65
N THR A 144 2.88 -2.32 33.28
CA THR A 144 3.72 -1.12 33.11
C THR A 144 4.44 -1.04 31.75
N SER A 145 4.29 -2.06 30.90
CA SER A 145 4.84 -2.09 29.53
C SER A 145 3.73 -1.84 28.51
N THR A 146 3.96 -0.94 27.56
CA THR A 146 3.10 -0.65 26.40
C THR A 146 2.99 -1.81 25.39
N SER A 147 3.47 -3.00 25.75
CA SER A 147 3.38 -4.24 24.99
C SER A 147 2.64 -5.30 25.82
N PRO A 148 1.75 -6.12 25.23
CA PRO A 148 1.10 -7.20 25.98
C PRO A 148 2.18 -8.18 26.51
N PRO A 149 2.22 -8.46 27.83
CA PRO A 149 3.31 -9.22 28.46
C PRO A 149 3.03 -10.72 28.36
N MET A 150 2.93 -11.25 27.14
CA MET A 150 2.88 -12.70 26.93
C MET A 150 3.26 -13.05 25.49
N VAL A 151 4.35 -13.81 25.34
CA VAL A 151 4.62 -14.57 24.11
C VAL A 151 3.65 -15.74 24.13
N LEU A 152 2.48 -15.57 23.51
CA LEU A 152 1.57 -16.67 23.25
C LEU A 152 2.06 -17.41 22.02
N THR A 153 2.37 -18.69 22.17
CA THR A 153 2.87 -19.53 21.09
C THR A 153 1.76 -19.82 20.09
N GLY A 154 2.09 -19.66 18.80
CA GLY A 154 1.20 -19.92 17.67
C GLY A 154 0.74 -18.65 16.96
N GLY A 155 1.67 -17.92 16.33
CA GLY A 155 1.56 -17.06 15.12
C GLY A 155 0.32 -16.18 14.84
N HIS A 156 -0.68 -16.10 15.71
CA HIS A 156 -2.03 -15.64 15.39
C HIS A 156 -2.49 -14.47 16.27
N PHE A 157 -1.62 -13.95 17.15
CA PHE A 157 -1.90 -12.76 17.96
C PHE A 157 -1.63 -11.45 17.20
N ASP A 158 -0.70 -11.47 16.25
CA ASP A 158 -0.35 -10.32 15.42
C ASP A 158 -1.35 -10.07 14.28
N THR A 159 -2.27 -11.01 14.03
CA THR A 159 -3.26 -10.95 12.94
C THR A 159 -4.68 -10.64 13.41
N CYS A 160 -4.92 -10.60 14.72
CA CYS A 160 -6.26 -10.31 15.26
C CYS A 160 -6.47 -8.80 15.41
N PRO A 161 -7.45 -8.18 14.72
CA PRO A 161 -7.69 -6.76 14.89
C PRO A 161 -8.30 -6.37 16.23
N PHE A 162 -8.78 -7.33 17.04
CA PHE A 162 -9.51 -7.05 18.29
C PHE A 162 -8.91 -7.77 19.49
N LEU A 163 -8.47 -6.98 20.48
CA LEU A 163 -8.05 -7.50 21.78
C LEU A 163 -8.79 -6.76 22.89
N LEU A 164 -9.67 -7.48 23.59
CA LEU A 164 -10.31 -7.02 24.82
C LEU A 164 -9.52 -7.56 26.01
N THR A 165 -8.98 -6.69 26.87
CA THR A 165 -8.32 -7.14 28.11
C THR A 165 -9.09 -6.68 29.34
N GLY A 166 -9.44 -7.61 30.24
CA GLY A 166 -9.96 -7.31 31.57
C GLY A 166 -8.89 -7.49 32.66
N VAL A 167 -8.67 -6.48 33.51
CA VAL A 167 -7.80 -6.58 34.70
C VAL A 167 -8.64 -6.48 35.96
N ASP A 168 -8.67 -7.53 36.76
CA ASP A 168 -9.37 -7.58 38.05
C ASP A 168 -8.62 -6.79 39.14
N GLN A 169 -9.25 -5.77 39.72
CA GLN A 169 -8.78 -5.04 40.90
C GLN A 169 -9.68 -5.27 42.13
N GLN A 170 -10.13 -6.51 42.37
CA GLN A 170 -11.00 -6.95 43.47
C GLN A 170 -12.45 -6.40 43.44
N THR A 171 -12.68 -5.20 42.91
CA THR A 171 -14.02 -4.55 42.82
C THR A 171 -14.25 -3.79 41.51
N GLU A 172 -13.21 -3.58 40.69
CA GLU A 172 -13.27 -2.88 39.41
C GLU A 172 -12.50 -3.68 38.35
N VAL A 173 -13.03 -3.71 37.13
CA VAL A 173 -12.39 -4.33 35.96
C VAL A 173 -12.00 -3.23 34.99
N HIS A 174 -10.71 -3.12 34.72
CA HIS A 174 -10.22 -2.24 33.66
C HIS A 174 -10.34 -2.96 32.33
N VAL A 175 -11.15 -2.41 31.43
CA VAL A 175 -11.37 -2.93 30.09
C VAL A 175 -10.62 -2.07 29.09
N HIS A 176 -9.73 -2.71 28.34
CA HIS A 176 -9.03 -2.06 27.25
C HIS A 176 -9.42 -2.68 25.92
N PHE A 177 -9.75 -1.82 24.96
CA PHE A 177 -10.13 -2.16 23.60
C PHE A 177 -9.02 -1.72 22.66
N HIS A 178 -8.24 -2.67 22.18
CA HIS A 178 -7.22 -2.43 21.16
C HIS A 178 -7.78 -2.81 19.80
N PHE A 179 -7.75 -1.87 18.86
CA PHE A 179 -8.36 -2.03 17.54
C PHE A 179 -7.49 -1.44 16.44
N ASP A 180 -7.69 -1.91 15.22
CA ASP A 180 -7.13 -1.30 14.02
C ASP A 180 -8.11 -0.24 13.47
N PRO A 181 -7.70 1.05 13.38
CA PRO A 181 -8.57 2.11 12.89
C PRO A 181 -8.93 1.98 11.39
N GLU A 182 -8.21 1.16 10.61
CA GLU A 182 -8.56 0.86 9.22
C GLU A 182 -9.77 -0.08 9.10
N ILE A 183 -9.98 -0.94 10.10
CA ILE A 183 -11.15 -1.83 10.16
C ILE A 183 -12.30 -1.18 10.90
N LEU A 184 -12.02 -0.47 11.99
CA LEU A 184 -13.06 0.07 12.87
C LEU A 184 -12.69 1.47 13.31
N SER A 185 -13.43 2.47 12.82
CA SER A 185 -13.17 3.87 13.18
C SER A 185 -13.19 4.09 14.69
N SER A 186 -12.41 5.06 15.18
CA SER A 186 -12.39 5.46 16.60
C SER A 186 -13.78 5.77 17.18
N THR A 187 -14.70 6.26 16.34
CA THR A 187 -16.09 6.50 16.75
C THR A 187 -16.86 5.19 16.93
N LEU A 188 -16.73 4.26 15.98
CA LEU A 188 -17.39 2.96 16.07
C LEU A 188 -16.82 2.10 17.20
N SER A 189 -15.51 2.18 17.49
CA SER A 189 -14.89 1.45 18.61
C SER A 189 -15.37 1.97 19.94
N GLN A 190 -15.54 3.29 20.08
CA GLN A 190 -16.15 3.88 21.25
C GLN A 190 -17.60 3.40 21.42
N ILE A 191 -18.40 3.35 20.34
CA ILE A 191 -19.78 2.83 20.40
C ILE A 191 -19.81 1.35 20.83
N VAL A 192 -18.93 0.51 20.28
CA VAL A 192 -18.79 -0.90 20.67
C VAL A 192 -18.39 -1.03 22.14
N MET A 193 -17.46 -0.19 22.62
CA MET A 193 -17.05 -0.15 24.02
C MET A 193 -18.21 0.28 24.93
N ASP A 194 -18.97 1.31 24.55
CA ASP A 194 -20.11 1.80 25.33
C ASP A 194 -21.24 0.76 25.38
N GLN A 195 -21.48 0.03 24.28
CA GLN A 195 -22.40 -1.10 24.25
C GLN A 195 -21.95 -2.21 25.20
N LEU A 196 -20.67 -2.58 25.19
CA LEU A 196 -20.13 -3.59 26.11
C LEU A 196 -20.33 -3.17 27.58
N VAL A 197 -20.00 -1.91 27.93
CA VAL A 197 -20.20 -1.37 29.28
C VAL A 197 -21.67 -1.43 29.68
N HIS A 198 -22.58 -1.06 28.78
CA HIS A 198 -24.01 -1.12 28.99
C HIS A 198 -24.50 -2.56 29.25
N VAL A 199 -24.09 -3.52 28.42
CA VAL A 199 -24.46 -4.93 28.55
C VAL A 199 -23.94 -5.50 29.87
N VAL A 200 -22.67 -5.23 30.24
CA VAL A 200 -22.10 -5.67 31.51
C VAL A 200 -22.89 -5.12 32.71
N ASN A 201 -23.32 -3.86 32.66
CA ASN A 201 -24.14 -3.27 33.73
C ASN A 201 -25.54 -3.92 33.81
N CYS A 202 -26.15 -4.23 32.67
CA CYS A 202 -27.47 -4.86 32.64
C CYS A 202 -27.44 -6.30 33.16
N ILE A 203 -26.41 -7.08 32.76
CA ILE A 203 -26.17 -8.45 33.24
C ILE A 203 -26.10 -8.49 34.77
N GLN A 204 -25.47 -7.49 35.39
CA GLN A 204 -25.29 -7.43 36.84
C GLN A 204 -26.53 -6.95 37.61
N THR A 205 -27.43 -6.21 36.96
CA THR A 205 -28.53 -5.53 37.66
C THR A 205 -29.78 -6.40 37.79
N ASN A 206 -30.08 -7.24 36.78
CA ASN A 206 -31.25 -8.11 36.82
C ASN A 206 -30.98 -9.44 36.08
N PRO A 207 -30.74 -10.55 36.79
CA PRO A 207 -30.44 -11.84 36.18
C PRO A 207 -31.64 -12.47 35.45
N GLU A 208 -32.86 -11.95 35.64
CA GLU A 208 -34.07 -12.41 34.95
C GLU A 208 -34.36 -11.64 33.64
N VAL A 209 -33.50 -10.69 33.26
CA VAL A 209 -33.60 -10.01 31.96
C VAL A 209 -33.41 -11.02 30.84
N GLN A 210 -34.26 -10.94 29.81
CA GLN A 210 -34.15 -11.76 28.61
C GLN A 210 -33.05 -11.19 27.71
N LEU A 211 -32.27 -12.06 27.05
CA LEU A 211 -31.17 -11.61 26.19
C LEU A 211 -31.63 -10.67 25.06
N LYS A 212 -32.85 -10.83 24.55
CA LYS A 212 -33.42 -9.93 23.53
C LYS A 212 -33.46 -8.46 23.96
N ASP A 213 -33.64 -8.19 25.25
CA ASP A 213 -33.73 -6.83 25.78
C ASP A 213 -32.33 -6.19 25.94
N LEU A 214 -31.25 -6.98 25.70
CA LEU A 214 -29.85 -6.56 25.75
C LEU A 214 -29.20 -6.43 24.36
N LEU A 215 -29.90 -6.86 23.31
CA LEU A 215 -29.46 -6.71 21.91
C LEU A 215 -29.74 -5.30 21.35
N ASP A 216 -30.53 -4.49 22.06
CA ASP A 216 -30.83 -3.11 21.70
C ASP A 216 -29.63 -2.17 21.91
N MET A 217 -29.62 -1.05 21.17
CA MET A 217 -28.59 -0.02 21.25
C MET A 217 -28.53 0.63 22.64
N SER A 218 -27.32 0.91 23.14
CA SER A 218 -27.10 1.59 24.42
C SER A 218 -27.75 2.98 24.46
N PRO A 219 -28.14 3.49 25.64
CA PRO A 219 -28.69 4.84 25.79
C PRO A 219 -27.76 5.93 25.24
N ASP A 220 -26.45 5.79 25.41
CA ASP A 220 -25.46 6.73 24.89
C ASP A 220 -25.40 6.67 23.35
N GLY A 221 -25.47 5.47 22.76
CA GLY A 221 -25.57 5.28 21.31
C GLY A 221 -26.86 5.88 20.73
N LEU A 222 -27.98 5.73 21.44
CA LEU A 222 -29.26 6.33 21.06
C LEU A 222 -29.19 7.86 21.09
N GLN A 223 -28.60 8.44 22.15
CA GLN A 223 -28.41 9.89 22.28
C GLN A 223 -27.47 10.44 21.21
N GLN A 224 -26.39 9.73 20.87
CA GLN A 224 -25.48 10.08 19.79
C GLN A 224 -26.18 10.05 18.44
N THR A 225 -26.97 9.00 18.17
CA THR A 225 -27.79 8.88 16.96
C THR A 225 -28.82 10.02 16.85
N GLN A 226 -29.49 10.36 17.96
CA GLN A 226 -30.39 11.52 18.03
C GLN A 226 -29.65 12.84 17.75
N THR A 227 -28.44 13.00 18.27
CA THR A 227 -27.61 14.18 18.04
C THR A 227 -27.20 14.30 16.57
N TRP A 228 -26.76 13.21 15.93
CA TRP A 228 -26.45 13.18 14.50
C TRP A 228 -27.68 13.56 13.66
N ASN A 229 -28.83 12.97 13.98
CA ASN A 229 -30.08 13.26 13.28
C ASN A 229 -30.58 14.69 13.51
N SER A 230 -30.30 15.30 14.67
CA SER A 230 -30.68 16.69 14.97
C SER A 230 -29.94 17.73 14.12
N ARG A 231 -28.78 17.38 13.54
CA ARG A 231 -28.00 18.25 12.65
C ARG A 231 -28.54 18.29 11.22
N LEU A 232 -29.41 17.35 10.86
CA LEU A 232 -30.05 17.32 9.55
C LEU A 232 -31.28 18.25 9.58
N GLN A 233 -31.13 19.48 9.07
CA GLN A 233 -32.27 20.34 8.78
C GLN A 233 -33.00 19.82 7.53
N LEU A 234 -33.80 18.77 7.71
CA LEU A 234 -34.65 18.25 6.64
C LEU A 234 -35.76 19.26 6.34
N ARG A 235 -35.60 20.02 5.25
CA ARG A 235 -36.73 20.80 4.69
C ARG A 235 -37.70 19.83 4.04
N ARG A 236 -38.88 19.70 4.63
CA ARG A 236 -39.99 18.98 3.98
C ARG A 236 -40.38 19.75 2.72
N GLN A 237 -40.02 19.23 1.55
CA GLN A 237 -40.54 19.73 0.29
C GLN A 237 -41.87 19.04 -0.01
N GLU A 238 -42.92 19.81 -0.28
CA GLU A 238 -44.24 19.29 -0.71
C GLU A 238 -44.29 18.99 -2.21
N LEU A 239 -43.14 18.94 -2.88
CA LEU A 239 -43.05 18.63 -4.30
C LEU A 239 -43.02 17.11 -4.51
N GLY A 240 -43.85 16.60 -5.41
CA GLY A 240 -43.73 15.23 -5.89
C GLY A 240 -42.39 15.02 -6.59
N VAL A 241 -41.78 13.84 -6.44
CA VAL A 241 -40.42 13.53 -6.91
C VAL A 241 -40.19 13.89 -8.40
N HIS A 242 -41.24 13.77 -9.22
CA HIS A 242 -41.23 14.13 -10.64
C HIS A 242 -40.93 15.61 -10.87
N ASN A 243 -41.47 16.52 -10.04
CA ASN A 243 -41.25 17.97 -10.16
C ASN A 243 -39.85 18.39 -9.67
N VAL A 244 -39.24 17.61 -8.76
CA VAL A 244 -37.86 17.84 -8.32
C VAL A 244 -36.87 17.53 -9.45
N ILE A 245 -37.13 16.47 -10.22
CA ILE A 245 -36.31 16.08 -11.37
C ILE A 245 -36.41 17.11 -12.50
N THR A 246 -37.63 17.56 -12.85
CA THR A 246 -37.80 18.55 -13.94
C THR A 246 -37.18 19.92 -13.59
N ASN A 247 -37.32 20.37 -12.34
CA ASN A 247 -36.69 21.63 -11.90
C ASN A 247 -35.16 21.54 -11.81
N SER A 248 -34.59 20.34 -11.71
CA SER A 248 -33.13 20.14 -11.72
C SER A 248 -32.52 20.22 -13.11
N GLU A 249 -33.30 19.97 -14.18
CA GLU A 249 -32.85 20.10 -15.57
C GLU A 249 -32.69 21.56 -16.01
N GLU A 250 -33.46 22.50 -15.43
CA GLU A 250 -33.35 23.94 -15.71
C GLU A 250 -32.17 24.62 -14.96
N ASN A 251 -31.58 23.94 -13.97
CA ASN A 251 -30.46 24.44 -13.16
C ASN A 251 -29.14 23.73 -13.53
N THR A 252 -28.60 24.04 -14.71
CA THR A 252 -27.43 23.37 -15.30
C THR A 252 -26.07 23.72 -14.67
N ASN A 253 -26.00 24.19 -13.42
CA ASN A 253 -24.74 24.64 -12.80
C ASN A 253 -24.45 24.07 -11.39
N THR A 254 -25.13 23.00 -11.00
CA THR A 254 -24.84 22.27 -9.76
C THR A 254 -24.51 20.82 -10.07
N GLN A 255 -23.38 20.32 -9.56
CA GLN A 255 -23.01 18.91 -9.63
C GLN A 255 -24.13 18.04 -9.03
N PRO A 256 -24.52 16.93 -9.69
CA PRO A 256 -25.46 15.98 -9.10
C PRO A 256 -24.85 15.37 -7.82
N VAL A 257 -25.69 15.19 -6.80
CA VAL A 257 -25.34 14.38 -5.62
C VAL A 257 -25.23 12.93 -6.08
N CYS A 258 -24.08 12.30 -5.77
CA CYS A 258 -23.77 10.93 -6.15
C CYS A 258 -24.86 9.92 -5.76
N ASP A 259 -25.29 9.11 -6.73
CA ASP A 259 -25.95 7.83 -6.44
C ASP A 259 -24.91 6.86 -5.85
N TRP A 260 -25.33 6.16 -4.80
CA TRP A 260 -24.74 5.05 -4.05
C TRP A 260 -24.10 3.88 -4.84
N ASP A 261 -24.09 3.90 -6.17
CA ASP A 261 -23.39 2.93 -7.03
C ASP A 261 -22.29 3.53 -7.93
N GLY A 262 -22.10 4.85 -7.90
CA GLY A 262 -20.93 5.53 -8.46
C GLY A 262 -20.74 5.41 -9.98
N LYS A 263 -21.78 5.07 -10.76
CA LYS A 263 -21.69 4.94 -12.22
C LYS A 263 -22.78 5.69 -12.97
N SER A 264 -22.66 7.01 -13.05
CA SER A 264 -23.11 7.78 -14.23
C SER A 264 -22.49 9.17 -14.22
N ASP A 265 -21.87 9.55 -15.33
CA ASP A 265 -21.41 10.92 -15.60
C ASP A 265 -22.31 11.52 -16.68
N GLN A 266 -22.57 12.83 -16.57
CA GLN A 266 -23.58 13.55 -17.35
C GLN A 266 -23.23 13.67 -18.85
N SER A 267 -22.06 13.16 -19.24
CA SER A 267 -21.57 13.05 -20.61
C SER A 267 -22.37 12.06 -21.48
N GLN A 268 -23.12 11.11 -20.90
CA GLN A 268 -23.94 10.18 -21.69
C GLN A 268 -25.30 10.74 -22.15
N LEU A 269 -25.81 11.81 -21.53
CA LEU A 269 -27.06 12.45 -21.95
C LEU A 269 -26.88 13.48 -23.08
N SER A 270 -25.65 13.96 -23.33
CA SER A 270 -25.36 14.90 -24.42
C SER A 270 -24.90 14.21 -25.72
N ALA A 271 -24.45 12.95 -25.65
CA ALA A 271 -24.02 12.16 -26.80
C ALA A 271 -25.15 11.73 -27.75
N ALA A 272 -26.42 11.77 -27.30
CA ALA A 272 -27.58 11.50 -28.15
C ALA A 272 -28.00 12.70 -29.04
N ALA A 273 -27.35 13.86 -28.90
CA ALA A 273 -27.71 15.09 -29.62
C ALA A 273 -26.65 15.59 -30.62
N TRP A 274 -25.53 14.87 -30.80
CA TRP A 274 -24.38 15.32 -31.61
C TRP A 274 -24.12 14.52 -32.91
N THR A 275 -24.87 13.45 -33.18
CA THR A 275 -24.67 12.55 -34.34
C THR A 275 -25.50 12.89 -35.59
N GLU A 276 -25.71 14.18 -35.90
CA GLU A 276 -26.34 14.58 -37.18
C GLU A 276 -25.67 15.76 -37.90
N ARG A 277 -24.48 16.19 -37.48
CA ARG A 277 -23.72 17.24 -38.18
C ARG A 277 -22.23 16.97 -38.14
N ASN A 278 -21.73 16.28 -39.18
CA ASN A 278 -20.45 16.56 -39.86
C ASN A 278 -20.00 15.32 -40.66
N GLU A 279 -20.75 14.99 -41.71
CA GLU A 279 -20.18 14.40 -42.91
C GLU A 279 -20.03 15.53 -43.93
N GLU A 280 -18.85 16.17 -44.01
CA GLU A 280 -18.36 16.88 -45.21
C GLU A 280 -16.94 17.44 -44.97
N ASN A 281 -16.03 17.11 -45.89
CA ASN A 281 -14.63 17.60 -46.04
C ASN A 281 -13.56 16.96 -45.12
N ALA A 282 -12.39 16.54 -45.58
CA ALA A 282 -11.81 16.48 -46.92
C ALA A 282 -10.57 15.56 -46.90
N SER A 283 -10.32 14.99 -48.07
CA SER A 283 -9.24 14.09 -48.45
C SER A 283 -7.90 14.76 -48.80
N LYS A 284 -6.81 13.97 -48.73
CA LYS A 284 -5.54 13.95 -49.53
C LYS A 284 -4.26 14.59 -48.95
N GLY A 285 -3.18 13.80 -48.98
CA GLY A 285 -1.79 14.28 -49.13
C GLY A 285 -0.71 13.28 -48.68
N GLU A 286 -0.14 12.50 -49.60
CA GLU A 286 1.02 11.60 -49.44
C GLU A 286 2.39 12.34 -49.52
N GLY A 287 3.45 11.73 -48.96
CA GLY A 287 4.85 12.08 -49.25
C GLY A 287 5.91 11.20 -48.54
N THR A 288 6.67 10.43 -49.32
CA THR A 288 7.78 9.50 -48.95
C THR A 288 9.20 10.16 -48.94
N PRO A 289 10.27 9.48 -48.45
CA PRO A 289 11.39 10.09 -47.70
C PRO A 289 12.70 10.28 -48.48
N LEU A 290 13.65 11.02 -47.88
CA LEU A 290 15.03 11.17 -48.37
C LEU A 290 16.08 10.70 -47.35
N THR A 291 17.10 10.04 -47.87
CA THR A 291 18.25 9.42 -47.19
C THR A 291 19.50 10.32 -47.29
N SER A 292 20.37 10.32 -46.27
CA SER A 292 21.82 10.55 -46.50
C SER A 292 22.72 10.07 -45.34
N ARG A 293 23.70 9.27 -45.79
CA ARG A 293 24.90 8.63 -45.22
C ARG A 293 25.61 9.21 -43.98
N SER A 294 26.07 8.24 -43.18
CA SER A 294 27.06 8.27 -42.09
C SER A 294 28.52 8.30 -42.58
N SER A 295 29.40 8.83 -41.72
CA SER A 295 30.86 8.68 -41.80
C SER A 295 31.36 7.81 -40.64
N SER A 296 32.10 6.77 -41.00
CA SER A 296 32.63 5.69 -40.16
C SER A 296 33.88 6.08 -39.36
N ILE A 297 33.93 5.73 -38.08
CA ILE A 297 35.16 5.56 -37.29
C ILE A 297 35.03 4.22 -36.55
N SER A 298 35.96 3.29 -36.80
CA SER A 298 36.02 1.95 -36.22
C SER A 298 36.95 1.89 -35.01
N PRO A 299 36.56 1.32 -33.86
CA PRO A 299 37.49 0.89 -32.83
C PRO A 299 37.78 -0.62 -32.90
N SER A 300 39.02 -0.96 -32.56
CA SER A 300 39.68 -2.27 -32.55
C SER A 300 38.98 -3.37 -31.74
N GLU A 301 38.89 -4.56 -32.32
CA GLU A 301 38.13 -5.75 -31.86
C GLU A 301 38.74 -6.57 -30.71
N THR A 302 39.83 -6.16 -30.06
CA THR A 302 40.68 -7.17 -29.41
C THR A 302 40.42 -7.51 -27.93
N ASN A 303 39.47 -6.88 -27.23
CA ASN A 303 39.18 -7.23 -25.82
C ASN A 303 37.69 -7.52 -25.46
N PHE A 304 36.81 -7.62 -26.46
CA PHE A 304 35.35 -7.79 -26.29
C PHE A 304 34.83 -9.11 -25.67
N LYS A 305 35.68 -10.08 -25.30
CA LYS A 305 35.25 -11.49 -25.24
C LYS A 305 34.86 -12.08 -23.88
N GLN A 306 35.04 -11.41 -22.74
CA GLN A 306 34.92 -12.11 -21.46
C GLN A 306 33.48 -12.26 -20.90
N ASP A 307 32.59 -11.29 -21.11
CA ASP A 307 31.18 -11.39 -20.67
C ASP A 307 30.18 -11.52 -21.85
N PHE A 308 30.61 -11.17 -23.08
CA PHE A 308 29.81 -11.36 -24.30
C PHE A 308 29.76 -12.81 -24.79
N ALA A 309 30.61 -13.70 -24.27
CA ALA A 309 30.68 -15.10 -24.74
C ALA A 309 29.39 -15.90 -24.52
N VAL A 310 28.46 -15.40 -23.70
CA VAL A 310 27.15 -16.02 -23.42
C VAL A 310 26.10 -15.68 -24.50
N LEU A 311 26.26 -14.57 -25.22
CA LEU A 311 25.27 -14.09 -26.19
C LEU A 311 25.89 -14.05 -27.59
N ALA A 312 25.31 -14.81 -28.52
CA ALA A 312 25.80 -14.86 -29.90
C ALA A 312 25.59 -13.50 -30.61
N PRO A 313 26.60 -12.92 -31.29
CA PRO A 313 26.47 -11.60 -31.94
C PRO A 313 25.29 -11.50 -32.92
N GLU A 314 24.93 -12.60 -33.60
CA GLU A 314 23.75 -12.66 -34.48
C GLU A 314 22.43 -12.33 -33.79
N THR A 315 22.29 -12.57 -32.47
CA THR A 315 21.05 -12.35 -31.72
C THR A 315 20.89 -10.92 -31.21
N MET A 316 21.89 -10.04 -31.40
CA MET A 316 21.90 -8.67 -30.87
C MET A 316 21.44 -7.64 -31.89
N SER A 317 20.62 -6.69 -31.45
CA SER A 317 20.12 -5.59 -32.28
C SER A 317 20.93 -4.32 -32.08
N GLU A 318 21.10 -3.92 -30.83
CA GLU A 318 21.78 -2.69 -30.41
C GLU A 318 22.34 -2.87 -29.00
N THR A 319 23.48 -2.23 -28.73
CA THR A 319 24.11 -2.20 -27.40
C THR A 319 24.49 -0.75 -27.09
N PHE A 320 24.15 -0.29 -25.89
CA PHE A 320 24.43 1.06 -25.43
C PHE A 320 24.72 1.07 -23.92
N PRO A 321 25.41 2.11 -23.40
CA PRO A 321 25.67 2.23 -21.96
C PRO A 321 24.39 2.29 -21.14
N CYS A 322 24.38 1.67 -19.95
CA CYS A 322 23.31 1.88 -18.99
C CYS A 322 23.38 3.31 -18.42
N THR A 323 22.25 3.95 -18.16
CA THR A 323 22.23 5.18 -17.34
C THR A 323 22.72 4.88 -15.93
N GLN A 324 23.30 5.84 -15.24
CA GLN A 324 23.82 5.65 -13.88
C GLN A 324 22.74 5.18 -12.90
N THR A 325 21.48 5.59 -13.09
CA THR A 325 20.37 5.07 -12.28
C THR A 325 20.11 3.59 -12.57
N GLN A 326 20.14 3.14 -13.84
CA GLN A 326 20.09 1.71 -14.16
C GLN A 326 21.26 0.94 -13.54
N GLN A 327 22.48 1.50 -13.62
CA GLN A 327 23.67 0.88 -13.02
C GLN A 327 23.53 0.72 -11.52
N TRP A 328 23.03 1.75 -10.83
CA TRP A 328 22.78 1.71 -9.41
C TRP A 328 21.75 0.63 -9.06
N LEU A 329 20.61 0.57 -9.74
CA LEU A 329 19.59 -0.46 -9.49
C LEU A 329 20.12 -1.87 -9.71
N LEU A 330 20.87 -2.09 -10.79
CA LEU A 330 21.48 -3.40 -11.10
C LEU A 330 22.50 -3.84 -10.05
N ASN A 331 23.36 -2.92 -9.60
CA ASN A 331 24.36 -3.21 -8.55
C ASN A 331 23.72 -3.46 -7.18
N ASN A 332 22.51 -2.95 -6.96
CA ASN A 332 21.71 -3.15 -5.75
C ASN A 332 20.73 -4.32 -5.88
N HIS A 333 20.74 -5.03 -7.02
CA HIS A 333 19.81 -6.11 -7.34
C HIS A 333 18.33 -5.72 -7.19
N GLU A 334 17.99 -4.46 -7.47
CA GLU A 334 16.62 -3.98 -7.38
C GLU A 334 15.76 -4.49 -8.55
N GLY A 335 14.52 -4.82 -8.23
CA GLY A 335 13.51 -5.23 -9.20
C GLY A 335 12.28 -5.75 -8.50
N GLY A 336 11.63 -6.73 -9.11
CA GLY A 336 10.50 -7.39 -8.49
C GLY A 336 9.48 -7.82 -9.53
N CYS A 337 8.22 -7.76 -9.14
CA CYS A 337 7.13 -8.12 -10.02
C CYS A 337 5.93 -7.21 -9.77
N PHE A 338 5.14 -6.98 -10.81
CA PHE A 338 3.80 -6.44 -10.64
C PHE A 338 2.76 -7.46 -11.11
N VAL A 339 1.59 -7.39 -10.49
CA VAL A 339 0.53 -8.39 -10.62
C VAL A 339 -0.71 -7.73 -11.17
N LEU A 340 -1.21 -8.26 -12.27
CA LEU A 340 -2.50 -7.89 -12.83
C LEU A 340 -3.53 -8.96 -12.46
N SER A 341 -4.64 -8.60 -11.85
CA SER A 341 -5.75 -9.50 -11.63
C SER A 341 -6.71 -9.46 -12.82
N PHE A 342 -7.26 -10.62 -13.17
CA PHE A 342 -8.30 -10.75 -14.19
C PHE A 342 -9.52 -11.41 -13.58
N SER A 343 -10.65 -10.72 -13.71
CA SER A 343 -11.96 -11.20 -13.30
C SER A 343 -12.82 -11.44 -14.54
N GLY A 344 -13.25 -12.69 -14.73
CA GLY A 344 -14.06 -13.12 -15.87
C GLY A 344 -13.34 -14.05 -16.84
N LEU A 345 -13.98 -14.34 -17.99
CA LEU A 345 -13.53 -15.39 -18.91
C LEU A 345 -12.28 -14.97 -19.69
N LEU A 346 -11.12 -15.48 -19.28
CA LEU A 346 -9.83 -15.19 -19.90
C LEU A 346 -9.45 -16.24 -20.95
N ASP A 347 -9.13 -15.80 -22.17
CA ASP A 347 -8.52 -16.65 -23.19
C ASP A 347 -7.00 -16.66 -23.01
N HIS A 348 -6.47 -17.80 -22.56
CA HIS A 348 -5.05 -17.94 -22.25
C HIS A 348 -4.17 -17.80 -23.51
N PHE A 349 -4.64 -18.23 -24.68
CA PHE A 349 -3.86 -18.13 -25.93
C PHE A 349 -3.79 -16.68 -26.43
N LYS A 350 -4.90 -15.94 -26.32
CA LYS A 350 -4.89 -14.50 -26.60
C LYS A 350 -3.96 -13.76 -25.65
N LEU A 351 -3.97 -14.09 -24.35
CA LEU A 351 -3.10 -13.45 -23.37
C LEU A 351 -1.62 -13.75 -23.64
N GLU A 352 -1.27 -15.01 -23.89
CA GLU A 352 0.11 -15.38 -24.24
C GLU A 352 0.58 -14.66 -25.52
N SER A 353 -0.28 -14.58 -26.54
CA SER A 353 0.00 -13.81 -27.76
C SER A 353 0.18 -12.32 -27.47
N ALA A 354 -0.63 -11.73 -26.60
CA ALA A 354 -0.50 -10.33 -26.20
C ALA A 354 0.81 -10.06 -25.46
N CYS A 355 1.23 -10.96 -24.56
CA CYS A 355 2.54 -10.86 -23.89
C CYS A 355 3.72 -10.95 -24.87
N ARG A 356 3.61 -11.79 -25.91
CA ARG A 356 4.61 -11.86 -27.00
C ARG A 356 4.73 -10.54 -27.74
N LEU A 357 3.61 -9.97 -28.19
CA LEU A 357 3.59 -8.69 -28.88
C LEU A 357 4.08 -7.54 -28.00
N LEU A 358 3.76 -7.57 -26.71
CA LEU A 358 4.27 -6.61 -25.73
C LEU A 358 5.80 -6.64 -25.65
N MET A 359 6.39 -7.83 -25.51
CA MET A 359 7.85 -8.02 -25.45
C MET A 359 8.55 -7.63 -26.77
N GLU A 360 7.95 -7.94 -27.91
CA GLU A 360 8.51 -7.61 -29.23
C GLU A 360 8.53 -6.10 -29.47
N SER A 361 7.45 -5.41 -29.09
CA SER A 361 7.25 -3.98 -29.33
C SER A 361 8.12 -3.09 -28.44
N HIS A 362 8.34 -3.49 -27.18
CA HIS A 362 9.10 -2.68 -26.21
C HIS A 362 10.52 -3.20 -26.04
N THR A 363 11.51 -2.50 -26.59
CA THR A 363 12.93 -2.93 -26.60
C THR A 363 13.49 -3.20 -25.20
N ALA A 364 13.04 -2.43 -24.19
CA ALA A 364 13.44 -2.62 -22.79
C ALA A 364 13.07 -4.00 -22.25
N LEU A 365 11.94 -4.60 -22.68
CA LEU A 365 11.47 -5.90 -22.20
C LEU A 365 12.32 -7.08 -22.70
N ARG A 366 12.96 -6.92 -23.86
CA ARG A 366 13.88 -7.90 -24.47
C ARG A 366 15.36 -7.48 -24.35
N SER A 367 15.65 -6.64 -23.36
CA SER A 367 17.01 -6.20 -23.05
C SER A 367 17.65 -7.06 -21.98
N VAL A 368 18.96 -7.29 -22.14
CA VAL A 368 19.83 -7.91 -21.14
C VAL A 368 20.93 -6.93 -20.75
N PHE A 369 21.42 -7.06 -19.52
CA PHE A 369 22.48 -6.20 -18.99
C PHE A 369 23.77 -7.00 -18.87
N THR A 370 24.88 -6.48 -19.38
CA THR A 370 26.20 -7.13 -19.31
C THR A 370 27.26 -6.14 -18.84
N ARG A 371 28.43 -6.64 -18.43
CA ARG A 371 29.60 -5.78 -18.20
C ARG A 371 30.55 -5.86 -19.40
N VAL A 372 31.09 -4.72 -19.82
CA VAL A 372 32.14 -4.63 -20.83
C VAL A 372 33.19 -3.68 -20.28
N ASP A 373 34.42 -4.18 -20.11
CA ASP A 373 35.53 -3.44 -19.51
C ASP A 373 35.18 -2.78 -18.16
N GLY A 374 34.36 -3.46 -17.36
CA GLY A 374 33.89 -2.98 -16.05
C GLY A 374 32.68 -2.05 -16.09
N ALA A 375 32.27 -1.56 -17.26
CA ALA A 375 31.07 -0.72 -17.44
C ALA A 375 29.83 -1.57 -17.72
N LEU A 376 28.69 -1.21 -17.12
CA LEU A 376 27.40 -1.86 -17.40
C LEU A 376 26.81 -1.33 -18.71
N VAL A 377 26.48 -2.25 -19.60
CA VAL A 377 25.84 -1.96 -20.90
C VAL A 377 24.52 -2.72 -21.01
N GLN A 378 23.57 -2.11 -21.70
CA GLN A 378 22.29 -2.72 -22.05
C GLN A 378 22.35 -3.18 -23.50
N THR A 379 21.98 -4.44 -23.74
CA THR A 379 21.93 -5.04 -25.08
C THR A 379 20.52 -5.50 -25.38
N VAL A 380 19.97 -5.03 -26.49
CA VAL A 380 18.63 -5.39 -26.97
C VAL A 380 18.74 -6.63 -27.86
N LEU A 381 18.00 -7.68 -27.53
CA LEU A 381 17.98 -8.94 -28.29
C LEU A 381 16.98 -8.86 -29.45
N LYS A 382 17.34 -9.37 -30.64
CA LYS A 382 16.51 -9.34 -31.86
C LYS A 382 15.30 -10.25 -31.80
N GLN A 383 15.51 -11.49 -31.37
CA GLN A 383 14.47 -12.53 -31.25
C GLN A 383 14.70 -13.27 -29.94
N VAL A 384 13.61 -13.42 -29.18
CA VAL A 384 13.62 -13.99 -27.84
C VAL A 384 12.39 -14.88 -27.74
N ASP A 385 12.58 -16.12 -27.30
CA ASP A 385 11.46 -17.00 -26.96
C ASP A 385 10.71 -16.40 -25.76
N LEU A 386 9.38 -16.35 -25.83
CA LEU A 386 8.57 -15.77 -24.77
C LEU A 386 8.74 -16.54 -23.45
N PRO A 387 9.28 -15.92 -22.37
CA PRO A 387 9.34 -16.55 -21.06
C PRO A 387 7.96 -16.50 -20.40
N PHE A 388 7.11 -17.49 -20.69
CA PHE A 388 5.74 -17.57 -20.18
C PHE A 388 5.49 -18.89 -19.49
N THR A 389 5.06 -18.83 -18.23
CA THR A 389 4.73 -20.00 -17.42
C THR A 389 3.28 -19.94 -16.97
N VAL A 390 2.66 -21.11 -16.79
CA VAL A 390 1.29 -21.23 -16.31
C VAL A 390 1.29 -22.03 -15.01
N HIS A 391 0.65 -21.48 -13.99
CA HIS A 391 0.42 -22.12 -12.71
C HIS A 391 -1.08 -22.26 -12.49
N SER A 392 -1.52 -23.41 -12.00
CA SER A 392 -2.93 -23.66 -11.71
C SER A 392 -3.08 -24.25 -10.31
N ASP A 393 -3.75 -23.52 -9.43
CA ASP A 393 -4.03 -23.93 -8.06
C ASP A 393 -5.42 -23.42 -7.67
N ALA A 394 -6.36 -24.36 -7.48
CA ALA A 394 -7.74 -24.04 -7.14
C ALA A 394 -7.95 -23.70 -5.65
N SER A 395 -6.95 -23.93 -4.80
CA SER A 395 -7.06 -23.80 -3.34
C SER A 395 -6.69 -22.42 -2.81
N GLN A 396 -5.83 -21.69 -3.52
CA GLN A 396 -5.29 -20.41 -3.08
C GLN A 396 -5.69 -19.28 -4.03
N ASP A 397 -5.78 -18.07 -3.48
CA ASP A 397 -5.99 -16.85 -4.26
C ASP A 397 -4.80 -16.59 -5.22
N PRO A 398 -5.03 -16.29 -6.52
CA PRO A 398 -3.97 -16.09 -7.50
C PRO A 398 -2.96 -15.00 -7.13
N ILE A 399 -3.40 -13.90 -6.50
CA ILE A 399 -2.51 -12.81 -6.10
C ILE A 399 -1.60 -13.27 -4.95
N SER A 400 -2.15 -14.01 -3.99
CA SER A 400 -1.39 -14.58 -2.88
C SER A 400 -0.33 -15.59 -3.37
N ILE A 401 -0.64 -16.39 -4.38
CA ILE A 401 0.34 -17.26 -5.04
C ILE A 401 1.44 -16.41 -5.69
N ALA A 402 1.09 -15.36 -6.43
CA ALA A 402 2.06 -14.46 -7.06
C ALA A 402 3.02 -13.85 -6.03
N ARG A 403 2.49 -13.40 -4.88
CA ARG A 403 3.29 -12.91 -3.75
C ARG A 403 4.28 -13.95 -3.25
N ASN A 404 3.80 -15.16 -3.01
CA ASN A 404 4.65 -16.25 -2.54
C ASN A 404 5.74 -16.59 -3.57
N LEU A 405 5.41 -16.62 -4.87
CA LEU A 405 6.41 -16.86 -5.93
C LEU A 405 7.48 -15.77 -5.97
N CYS A 406 7.11 -14.50 -5.78
CA CYS A 406 8.08 -13.41 -5.70
C CYS A 406 8.87 -13.39 -4.38
N ALA A 407 8.30 -13.84 -3.26
CA ALA A 407 8.93 -13.82 -1.93
C ALA A 407 9.82 -15.04 -1.62
N VAL A 408 9.53 -16.22 -2.19
CA VAL A 408 10.23 -17.49 -1.90
C VAL A 408 11.60 -17.59 -2.59
N ASN A 409 12.02 -16.59 -3.36
CA ASN A 409 13.35 -16.54 -3.97
C ASN A 409 14.29 -15.63 -3.16
N PRO A 410 15.01 -16.16 -2.15
CA PRO A 410 15.95 -15.38 -1.33
C PRO A 410 17.14 -14.81 -2.11
N GLU A 411 17.29 -15.21 -3.39
CA GLU A 411 18.22 -14.64 -4.37
C GLU A 411 17.49 -14.39 -5.71
N ASN A 412 16.40 -13.61 -5.71
CA ASN A 412 15.87 -12.95 -6.92
C ASN A 412 16.89 -11.90 -7.45
N THR A 413 18.12 -12.34 -7.62
CA THR A 413 19.12 -11.67 -8.42
C THR A 413 18.56 -11.65 -9.83
N PHE A 414 18.57 -10.49 -10.46
CA PHE A 414 18.44 -10.40 -11.90
C PHE A 414 19.86 -10.54 -12.45
N PRO A 415 20.38 -11.78 -12.67
CA PRO A 415 21.77 -11.94 -13.02
C PRO A 415 22.05 -11.29 -14.37
N LEU A 416 23.23 -10.69 -14.47
CA LEU A 416 23.71 -10.14 -15.72
C LEU A 416 23.78 -11.24 -16.79
N ALA A 417 23.71 -10.82 -18.05
CA ALA A 417 23.66 -11.66 -19.25
C ALA A 417 22.45 -12.60 -19.36
N THR A 418 21.44 -12.44 -18.49
CA THR A 418 20.15 -13.16 -18.60
C THR A 418 18.99 -12.20 -18.85
N LEU A 419 17.93 -12.71 -19.48
CA LEU A 419 16.71 -11.94 -19.68
C LEU A 419 15.98 -11.82 -18.33
N PRO A 420 15.77 -10.61 -17.81
CA PRO A 420 15.15 -10.46 -16.49
C PRO A 420 13.62 -10.60 -16.52
N LEU A 421 13.01 -10.51 -17.72
CA LEU A 421 11.57 -10.62 -17.91
C LEU A 421 11.08 -12.07 -17.74
N CYS A 422 10.03 -12.26 -16.96
CA CYS A 422 9.26 -13.51 -16.90
C CYS A 422 7.77 -13.20 -16.71
N PHE A 423 6.91 -13.87 -17.49
CA PHE A 423 5.47 -13.85 -17.33
C PHE A 423 5.00 -15.15 -16.65
N THR A 424 4.16 -15.02 -15.62
CA THR A 424 3.54 -16.16 -14.95
C THR A 424 2.04 -15.95 -14.84
N LEU A 425 1.27 -16.73 -15.60
CA LEU A 425 -0.19 -16.77 -15.49
C LEU A 425 -0.60 -17.74 -14.39
N ILE A 426 -1.30 -17.25 -13.39
CA ILE A 426 -1.80 -18.00 -12.25
C ILE A 426 -3.31 -18.10 -12.39
N THR A 427 -3.86 -19.31 -12.34
CA THR A 427 -5.28 -19.57 -12.53
C THR A 427 -5.84 -20.35 -11.35
N LYS A 428 -6.89 -19.84 -10.72
CA LYS A 428 -7.63 -20.54 -9.65
C LYS A 428 -8.89 -21.21 -10.18
N SER A 429 -9.65 -20.50 -11.01
CA SER A 429 -10.90 -20.95 -11.62
C SER A 429 -11.00 -20.44 -13.06
N ARG A 430 -12.15 -20.63 -13.71
CA ARG A 430 -12.38 -20.13 -15.09
C ARG A 430 -12.52 -18.60 -15.17
N ASP A 431 -12.66 -17.93 -14.03
CA ASP A 431 -13.00 -16.52 -13.92
C ASP A 431 -12.10 -15.76 -12.94
N GLN A 432 -11.11 -16.41 -12.33
CA GLN A 432 -10.17 -15.80 -11.39
C GLN A 432 -8.73 -16.15 -11.79
N HIS A 433 -8.02 -15.13 -12.29
CA HIS A 433 -6.65 -15.26 -12.74
C HIS A 433 -5.78 -14.09 -12.26
N ALA A 434 -4.47 -14.30 -12.24
CA ALA A 434 -3.49 -13.24 -12.10
C ALA A 434 -2.36 -13.43 -13.10
N LEU A 435 -1.89 -12.35 -13.73
CA LEU A 435 -0.65 -12.34 -14.50
C LEU A 435 0.41 -11.61 -13.69
N MET A 436 1.44 -12.34 -13.27
CA MET A 436 2.63 -11.78 -12.66
C MET A 436 3.65 -11.46 -13.75
N ILE A 437 4.15 -10.23 -13.75
CA ILE A 437 5.18 -9.74 -14.68
C ILE A 437 6.41 -9.42 -13.85
N GLN A 438 7.42 -10.28 -13.91
CA GLN A 438 8.70 -10.11 -13.22
C GLN A 438 9.71 -9.40 -14.12
N LEU A 439 10.36 -8.36 -13.60
CA LEU A 439 11.31 -7.51 -14.32
C LEU A 439 12.38 -6.93 -13.38
N SER A 440 13.56 -6.63 -13.91
CA SER A 440 14.54 -5.79 -13.20
C SER A 440 14.04 -4.34 -13.14
N HIS A 441 14.27 -3.63 -12.03
CA HIS A 441 13.88 -2.22 -11.94
C HIS A 441 14.66 -1.34 -12.92
N ALA A 442 15.77 -1.83 -13.49
CA ALA A 442 16.48 -1.16 -14.57
C ALA A 442 15.71 -1.16 -15.91
N GLN A 443 14.62 -1.94 -16.04
CA GLN A 443 13.79 -2.03 -17.25
C GLN A 443 12.47 -1.27 -17.16
N TYR A 444 12.08 -0.76 -15.99
CA TYR A 444 10.80 -0.09 -15.83
C TYR A 444 10.84 0.99 -14.73
N ASP A 445 9.90 1.91 -14.80
CA ASP A 445 9.50 2.78 -13.70
C ASP A 445 7.98 2.70 -13.49
N SER A 446 7.49 3.35 -12.44
CA SER A 446 6.07 3.43 -12.09
C SER A 446 5.21 3.94 -13.27
N VAL A 447 5.74 4.89 -14.05
CA VAL A 447 4.99 5.51 -15.15
C VAL A 447 4.81 4.57 -16.34
N CYS A 448 5.82 3.79 -16.73
CA CYS A 448 5.65 2.87 -17.86
C CYS A 448 4.77 1.65 -17.53
N GLN A 449 4.50 1.34 -16.26
CA GLN A 449 3.59 0.25 -15.90
C GLN A 449 2.20 0.47 -16.51
N GLU A 450 1.66 1.70 -16.48
CA GLU A 450 0.38 2.02 -17.12
C GLU A 450 0.43 1.80 -18.64
N THR A 451 1.54 2.17 -19.29
CA THR A 451 1.74 1.93 -20.72
C THR A 451 1.76 0.43 -21.03
N LEU A 452 2.47 -0.36 -20.22
CA LEU A 452 2.53 -1.81 -20.37
C LEU A 452 1.15 -2.47 -20.25
N VAL A 453 0.35 -2.07 -19.26
CA VAL A 453 -1.01 -2.63 -19.08
C VAL A 453 -1.94 -2.19 -20.21
N SER A 454 -1.88 -0.92 -20.63
CA SER A 454 -2.65 -0.42 -21.76
C SER A 454 -2.35 -1.19 -23.05
N ASP A 455 -1.07 -1.34 -23.39
CA ASP A 455 -0.64 -2.02 -24.60
C ASP A 455 -0.97 -3.53 -24.54
N LEU A 456 -0.81 -4.18 -23.38
CA LEU A 456 -1.23 -5.57 -23.17
C LEU A 456 -2.73 -5.74 -23.44
N CYS A 457 -3.56 -4.84 -22.89
CA CYS A 457 -5.01 -4.88 -23.11
C CYS A 457 -5.37 -4.61 -24.58
N GLN A 458 -4.64 -3.74 -25.26
CA GLN A 458 -4.85 -3.44 -26.67
C GLN A 458 -4.51 -4.65 -27.55
N PHE A 459 -3.37 -5.29 -27.32
CA PHE A 459 -2.97 -6.50 -28.06
C PHE A 459 -3.88 -7.70 -27.79
N TYR A 460 -4.40 -7.83 -26.58
CA TYR A 460 -5.36 -8.88 -26.27
C TYR A 460 -6.66 -8.72 -27.10
N ARG A 461 -7.15 -7.48 -27.26
CA ARG A 461 -8.36 -7.19 -28.04
C ARG A 461 -8.13 -7.33 -29.54
N ASP A 462 -7.04 -6.75 -30.03
CA ASP A 462 -6.66 -6.78 -31.44
C ASP A 462 -5.12 -6.89 -31.58
N PRO A 463 -4.60 -8.08 -31.93
CA PRO A 463 -3.17 -8.33 -32.05
C PRO A 463 -2.53 -7.60 -33.25
N THR A 464 -3.32 -7.01 -34.15
CA THR A 464 -2.81 -6.25 -35.31
C THR A 464 -2.66 -4.76 -35.03
N THR A 465 -3.06 -4.31 -33.84
CA THR A 465 -3.04 -2.90 -33.48
C THR A 465 -1.61 -2.36 -33.49
N PRO A 466 -1.31 -1.29 -34.26
CA PRO A 466 -0.01 -0.65 -34.20
C PRO A 466 0.14 0.09 -32.87
N ILE A 467 1.27 -0.12 -32.19
CA ILE A 467 1.67 0.72 -31.06
C ILE A 467 2.96 1.48 -31.39
N ASN A 468 2.96 2.76 -31.05
CA ASN A 468 4.14 3.61 -31.11
C ASN A 468 4.95 3.38 -29.83
N ALA A 469 5.84 2.39 -29.86
CA ALA A 469 6.82 2.18 -28.80
C ALA A 469 8.08 3.00 -29.10
N THR A 470 8.40 3.94 -28.22
CA THR A 470 9.66 4.69 -28.30
C THR A 470 10.82 3.78 -27.93
N ASN A 471 11.85 3.73 -28.78
CA ASN A 471 13.05 2.96 -28.47
C ASN A 471 13.78 3.59 -27.27
N TYR A 472 13.93 2.82 -26.19
CA TYR A 472 14.64 3.25 -24.99
C TYR A 472 16.09 3.68 -25.25
N ALA A 473 16.76 3.16 -26.28
CA ALA A 473 18.11 3.58 -26.67
C ALA A 473 18.17 5.08 -27.04
N LEU A 474 17.10 5.62 -27.66
CA LEU A 474 17.01 7.05 -27.98
C LEU A 474 16.90 7.89 -26.70
N PHE A 475 16.11 7.42 -25.73
CA PHE A 475 15.99 8.06 -24.43
C PHE A 475 17.33 8.06 -23.68
N ALA A 476 18.00 6.91 -23.57
CA ALA A 476 19.31 6.81 -22.92
C ALA A 476 20.37 7.69 -23.62
N HIS A 477 20.34 7.76 -24.95
CA HIS A 477 21.20 8.66 -25.71
C HIS A 477 20.92 10.12 -25.38
N GLU A 478 19.66 10.52 -25.26
CA GLU A 478 19.31 11.90 -24.92
C GLU A 478 19.75 12.26 -23.49
N VAL A 479 19.62 11.35 -22.51
CA VAL A 479 20.19 11.52 -21.15
C VAL A 479 21.71 11.77 -21.20
N SER A 480 22.44 11.04 -22.05
CA SER A 480 23.89 11.22 -22.19
C SER A 480 24.27 12.61 -22.71
N LYS A 481 23.44 13.24 -23.56
CA LYS A 481 23.68 14.60 -24.05
C LYS A 481 23.49 15.68 -22.98
N GLN A 482 22.75 15.38 -21.91
CA GLN A 482 22.49 16.33 -20.83
C GLN A 482 23.63 16.44 -19.83
N GLN A 483 24.70 15.65 -19.99
CA GLN A 483 25.93 15.73 -19.18
C GLN A 483 26.82 16.89 -19.66
N THR A 484 26.33 18.12 -19.50
CA THR A 484 26.93 19.34 -20.06
C THR A 484 27.69 20.15 -19.00
N PRO A 485 28.71 20.95 -19.39
CA PRO A 485 29.37 21.88 -18.48
C PRO A 485 28.39 22.81 -17.76
N GLU A 486 27.36 23.32 -18.46
CA GLU A 486 26.35 24.20 -17.89
C GLU A 486 25.55 23.51 -16.77
N ALA A 487 25.22 22.23 -16.94
CA ALA A 487 24.58 21.44 -15.88
C ALA A 487 25.51 21.29 -14.68
N PHE A 488 26.78 20.98 -14.91
CA PHE A 488 27.76 20.83 -13.82
C PHE A 488 28.06 22.16 -13.11
N ASP A 489 28.02 23.29 -13.81
CA ASP A 489 28.14 24.62 -13.20
C ASP A 489 26.97 24.90 -12.25
N PHE A 490 25.73 24.57 -12.67
CA PHE A 490 24.56 24.67 -11.80
C PHE A 490 24.72 23.84 -10.53
N TRP A 491 25.06 22.55 -10.68
CA TRP A 491 25.23 21.65 -9.53
C TRP A 491 26.39 22.08 -8.63
N SER A 492 27.48 22.59 -9.20
CA SER A 492 28.64 23.09 -8.43
C SER A 492 28.24 24.26 -7.55
N ASN A 493 27.46 25.20 -8.09
CA ASN A 493 26.95 26.34 -7.34
C ASN A 493 25.98 25.92 -6.24
N LEU A 494 25.06 25.00 -6.53
CA LEU A 494 24.07 24.51 -5.56
C LEU A 494 24.74 23.74 -4.41
N LEU A 495 25.76 22.92 -4.69
CA LEU A 495 26.38 21.99 -3.74
C LEU A 495 27.67 22.52 -3.12
N LEU A 496 28.08 23.76 -3.42
CA LEU A 496 29.32 24.35 -2.93
C LEU A 496 29.43 24.29 -1.40
N GLY A 497 30.47 23.63 -0.90
CA GLY A 497 30.74 23.49 0.54
C GLY A 497 29.73 22.63 1.30
N SER A 498 28.92 21.83 0.61
CA SER A 498 28.01 20.87 1.25
C SER A 498 28.70 19.53 1.53
N SER A 499 28.07 18.71 2.35
CA SER A 499 28.38 17.29 2.53
C SER A 499 27.08 16.48 2.47
N ILE A 500 27.17 15.18 2.18
CA ILE A 500 26.01 14.28 2.31
C ILE A 500 25.61 14.20 3.78
N THR A 501 24.31 14.33 4.06
CA THR A 501 23.79 14.19 5.42
C THR A 501 23.85 12.73 5.87
N GLU A 502 24.52 12.49 6.99
CA GLU A 502 24.63 11.17 7.62
C GLU A 502 23.57 10.99 8.70
N ILE A 503 22.67 10.04 8.48
CA ILE A 503 21.64 9.59 9.40
C ILE A 503 22.29 8.58 10.38
N PRO A 504 22.18 8.79 11.70
CA PRO A 504 22.80 7.90 12.68
C PRO A 504 22.34 6.45 12.54
N ASN A 505 23.27 5.52 12.33
CA ASN A 505 22.97 4.09 12.43
C ASN A 505 22.72 3.75 13.91
N THR A 506 21.49 3.33 14.21
CA THR A 506 21.03 3.02 15.58
C THR A 506 20.69 1.54 15.76
N ALA A 507 20.93 0.71 14.74
CA ALA A 507 20.66 -0.72 14.82
C ALA A 507 21.71 -1.44 15.68
N PRO A 508 21.31 -2.42 16.50
CA PRO A 508 22.28 -3.27 17.21
C PRO A 508 23.06 -4.13 16.20
N GLN A 509 24.40 -4.14 16.31
CA GLN A 509 25.33 -4.85 15.40
C GLN A 509 25.12 -6.39 15.27
N MET A 510 24.14 -6.99 15.95
CA MET A 510 23.96 -8.45 16.06
C MET A 510 22.70 -9.02 15.38
N GLN A 511 22.10 -8.35 14.38
CA GLN A 511 21.06 -9.00 13.57
C GLN A 511 21.72 -9.87 12.48
N SER A 512 21.26 -11.12 12.29
CA SER A 512 21.90 -12.08 11.36
C SER A 512 21.19 -12.22 10.02
N LYS A 513 20.05 -11.54 9.81
CA LYS A 513 19.32 -11.51 8.53
C LYS A 513 18.96 -10.09 8.18
N ASN A 514 19.31 -9.66 6.98
CA ASN A 514 18.97 -8.34 6.48
C ASN A 514 17.57 -8.40 5.88
N THR A 515 16.61 -7.82 6.59
CA THR A 515 15.21 -7.79 6.16
C THR A 515 14.84 -6.36 5.84
N ILE A 516 14.28 -6.16 4.66
CA ILE A 516 13.71 -4.88 4.28
C ILE A 516 12.35 -4.76 4.93
N LEU A 517 12.15 -3.66 5.64
CA LEU A 517 10.93 -3.36 6.34
C LEU A 517 10.30 -2.12 5.70
N ARG A 518 8.96 -2.10 5.69
CA ARG A 518 8.17 -0.92 5.33
C ARG A 518 7.32 -0.53 6.52
N CYS A 519 7.37 0.74 6.90
CA CYS A 519 6.49 1.32 7.89
C CYS A 519 5.74 2.47 7.24
N SER A 520 4.43 2.55 7.47
CA SER A 520 3.59 3.58 6.88
C SER A 520 2.82 4.36 7.94
N THR A 521 2.55 5.63 7.66
CA THR A 521 1.61 6.45 8.40
C THR A 521 0.77 7.28 7.42
N LYS A 522 -0.37 7.79 7.88
CA LYS A 522 -1.23 8.66 7.09
C LYS A 522 -1.41 9.99 7.80
N VAL A 523 -1.48 11.07 7.04
CA VAL A 523 -1.73 12.42 7.52
C VAL A 523 -2.73 13.11 6.61
N THR A 524 -3.65 13.89 7.17
CA THR A 524 -4.58 14.68 6.35
C THR A 524 -4.02 16.08 6.18
N ILE A 525 -3.82 16.51 4.94
CA ILE A 525 -3.37 17.87 4.61
C ILE A 525 -4.56 18.62 4.04
N GLN A 526 -5.07 19.61 4.79
CA GLN A 526 -6.28 20.33 4.42
C GLN A 526 -6.06 21.29 3.25
N SER A 527 -4.95 22.02 3.27
CA SER A 527 -4.59 22.99 2.24
C SER A 527 -3.10 23.25 2.23
N LEU A 528 -2.51 23.37 1.04
CA LEU A 528 -1.12 23.79 0.90
C LEU A 528 -1.00 25.32 0.97
N PRO A 529 0.11 25.86 1.52
CA PRO A 529 0.45 27.27 1.35
C PRO A 529 0.51 27.65 -0.14
N SER A 530 0.21 28.91 -0.45
CA SER A 530 0.14 29.38 -1.83
C SER A 530 1.47 29.19 -2.57
N GLY A 531 1.40 28.60 -3.77
CA GLY A 531 2.58 28.38 -4.61
C GLY A 531 3.46 27.20 -4.18
N ILE A 532 3.05 26.39 -3.20
CA ILE A 532 3.80 25.22 -2.74
C ILE A 532 3.15 23.94 -3.26
N THR A 533 3.96 23.03 -3.81
CA THR A 533 3.51 21.68 -4.20
C THR A 533 3.57 20.71 -3.02
N MET A 534 2.77 19.64 -3.07
CA MET A 534 2.83 18.57 -2.06
C MET A 534 4.23 17.94 -2.01
N ALA A 535 4.87 17.73 -3.17
CA ALA A 535 6.24 17.26 -3.27
C ALA A 535 7.22 18.15 -2.50
N SER A 536 7.12 19.48 -2.63
CA SER A 536 7.97 20.42 -1.89
C SER A 536 7.66 20.46 -0.41
N MET A 537 6.39 20.34 -0.03
CA MET A 537 6.00 20.20 1.38
C MET A 537 6.61 18.95 2.01
N VAL A 538 6.56 17.79 1.35
CA VAL A 538 7.18 16.55 1.84
C VAL A 538 8.70 16.67 1.90
N LYS A 539 9.36 17.24 0.89
CA LYS A 539 10.82 17.45 0.87
C LYS A 539 11.27 18.37 2.01
N ALA A 540 10.58 19.50 2.21
CA ALA A 540 10.87 20.42 3.30
C ALA A 540 10.68 19.74 4.66
N ALA A 541 9.57 19.03 4.85
CA ALA A 541 9.30 18.33 6.09
C ALA A 541 10.35 17.23 6.37
N TRP A 542 10.76 16.49 5.33
CA TRP A 542 11.83 15.50 5.44
C TRP A 542 13.17 16.14 5.80
N SER A 543 13.52 17.28 5.19
CA SER A 543 14.75 18.00 5.57
C SER A 543 14.75 18.44 7.03
N ASN A 544 13.58 18.76 7.60
CA ASN A 544 13.45 19.18 8.99
C ASN A 544 13.57 17.99 9.94
N VAL A 545 13.04 16.83 9.55
CA VAL A 545 13.29 15.57 10.28
C VAL A 545 14.78 15.25 10.28
N LEU A 546 15.46 15.30 9.14
CA LEU A 546 16.90 15.05 9.05
C LEU A 546 17.70 16.02 9.93
N ARG A 547 17.40 17.32 9.89
CA ARG A 547 17.98 18.33 10.78
C ARG A 547 17.81 17.98 12.26
N GLN A 548 16.63 17.49 12.66
CA GLN A 548 16.38 17.08 14.04
C GLN A 548 17.13 15.79 14.43
N GLU A 549 17.42 14.89 13.49
CA GLU A 549 18.19 13.67 13.74
C GLU A 549 19.70 13.93 13.80
N THR A 550 20.22 14.80 12.94
CA THR A 550 21.68 15.02 12.82
C THR A 550 22.17 16.23 13.60
N GLY A 551 21.30 17.21 13.86
CA GLY A 551 21.67 18.50 14.41
C GLY A 551 22.32 19.46 13.40
N ASP A 552 22.36 19.09 12.11
CA ASP A 552 22.96 19.92 11.07
C ASP A 552 21.98 20.92 10.45
N ASP A 553 22.47 22.11 10.13
CA ASP A 553 21.71 23.16 9.44
C ASP A 553 21.87 23.15 7.91
N ASP A 554 22.74 22.29 7.36
CA ASP A 554 22.95 22.12 5.91
C ASP A 554 22.66 20.67 5.54
N ILE A 555 21.44 20.44 5.03
CA ILE A 555 20.90 19.11 4.82
C ILE A 555 20.90 18.75 3.34
N VAL A 556 21.50 17.61 2.99
CA VAL A 556 21.56 17.07 1.63
C VAL A 556 20.99 15.66 1.59
N PHE A 557 19.99 15.46 0.72
CA PHE A 557 19.39 14.16 0.41
C PHE A 557 19.07 14.07 -1.08
N ALA A 558 18.59 12.92 -1.56
CA ALA A 558 18.19 12.75 -2.96
C ALA A 558 16.68 12.90 -3.16
N GLN A 559 16.27 13.40 -4.31
CA GLN A 559 14.90 13.30 -4.81
C GLN A 559 14.88 12.47 -6.10
N LEU A 560 13.80 11.71 -6.30
CA LEU A 560 13.53 11.07 -7.59
C LEU A 560 12.85 12.07 -8.52
N VAL A 561 13.34 12.16 -9.75
CA VAL A 561 12.78 13.00 -10.81
C VAL A 561 12.48 12.15 -12.03
N ASN A 562 11.35 12.42 -12.71
CA ASN A 562 11.09 11.81 -14.01
C ASN A 562 11.73 12.64 -15.12
N LEU A 563 12.17 11.96 -16.18
CA LEU A 563 12.81 12.54 -17.35
C LEU A 563 11.89 12.51 -18.60
N ARG A 564 10.59 12.24 -18.42
CA ARG A 564 9.59 12.18 -19.50
C ARG A 564 9.14 13.56 -20.02
N SER A 565 9.95 14.58 -19.78
CA SER A 565 9.80 15.93 -20.35
C SER A 565 10.95 16.29 -21.29
N MET A 566 11.83 15.33 -21.59
CA MET A 566 12.96 15.51 -22.51
C MET A 566 12.48 15.50 -23.97
N ASP A 567 13.30 16.06 -24.86
CA ASP A 567 13.03 16.13 -26.30
C ASP A 567 13.27 14.78 -26.99
N VAL A 568 12.40 13.82 -26.65
CA VAL A 568 12.35 12.47 -27.23
C VAL A 568 10.94 12.25 -27.76
N PRO A 569 10.78 11.81 -29.02
CA PRO A 569 9.45 11.53 -29.58
C PRO A 569 8.67 10.54 -28.72
N ASP A 570 7.42 10.87 -28.43
CA ASP A 570 6.50 10.06 -27.61
C ASP A 570 7.10 9.59 -26.27
N VAL A 571 7.98 10.38 -25.64
CA VAL A 571 8.70 10.00 -24.41
C VAL A 571 7.82 9.53 -23.25
N HIS A 572 6.57 10.00 -23.20
CA HIS A 572 5.59 9.59 -22.22
C HIS A 572 5.21 8.10 -22.35
N ARG A 573 5.35 7.51 -23.55
CA ARG A 573 5.12 6.08 -23.83
C ARG A 573 6.36 5.21 -23.75
N THR A 574 7.54 5.78 -23.48
CA THR A 574 8.78 5.00 -23.40
C THR A 574 8.69 3.96 -22.28
N VAL A 575 8.82 2.68 -22.61
CA VAL A 575 9.00 1.62 -21.62
C VAL A 575 10.48 1.50 -21.30
N GLY A 576 10.83 1.63 -20.01
CA GLY A 576 12.21 1.71 -19.53
C GLY A 576 12.32 2.54 -18.26
N LEU A 577 13.50 2.54 -17.63
CA LEU A 577 13.77 3.38 -16.47
C LEU A 577 13.96 4.84 -16.91
N CYS A 578 12.89 5.63 -16.87
CA CYS A 578 12.91 7.04 -17.26
C CYS A 578 13.00 8.00 -16.06
N SER A 579 13.45 7.48 -14.91
CA SER A 579 13.64 8.23 -13.69
C SER A 579 15.12 8.41 -13.38
N ASN A 580 15.45 9.54 -12.76
CA ASN A 580 16.79 9.87 -12.29
C ASN A 580 16.72 10.34 -10.84
N ARG A 581 17.87 10.38 -10.18
CA ARG A 581 18.02 10.84 -8.81
C ARG A 581 18.96 12.05 -8.79
N VAL A 582 18.53 13.11 -8.11
CA VAL A 582 19.31 14.35 -8.03
C VAL A 582 19.33 14.91 -6.61
N PRO A 583 20.38 15.63 -6.21
CA PRO A 583 20.46 16.23 -4.88
C PRO A 583 19.37 17.27 -4.60
N VAL A 584 18.94 17.32 -3.35
CA VAL A 584 18.23 18.43 -2.71
C VAL A 584 19.12 18.95 -1.59
N ARG A 585 19.30 20.27 -1.47
CA ARG A 585 20.13 20.88 -0.43
C ARG A 585 19.36 21.97 0.27
N VAL A 586 19.16 21.83 1.57
CA VAL A 586 18.44 22.79 2.39
C VAL A 586 19.39 23.44 3.38
N GLN A 587 19.57 24.76 3.26
CA GLN A 587 20.40 25.57 4.15
C GLN A 587 19.53 26.39 5.10
N TYR A 588 19.40 25.93 6.35
CA TYR A 588 18.50 26.53 7.34
C TYR A 588 18.91 27.94 7.75
N GLY A 589 20.20 28.29 7.72
CA GLY A 589 20.67 29.64 8.03
C GLY A 589 20.09 30.74 7.11
N ARG A 590 19.41 30.38 6.02
CA ARG A 590 18.72 31.30 5.10
C ARG A 590 17.21 31.37 5.30
N CYS A 591 16.63 30.51 6.14
CA CYS A 591 15.19 30.39 6.34
C CYS A 591 14.84 30.88 7.75
N LYS A 592 13.93 31.84 7.89
CA LYS A 592 13.46 32.31 9.21
C LYS A 592 12.19 31.59 9.63
N THR A 593 11.33 31.28 8.67
CA THR A 593 10.02 30.64 8.90
C THR A 593 9.88 29.31 8.15
N ALA A 594 8.87 28.52 8.52
CA ALA A 594 8.52 27.32 7.76
C ALA A 594 8.12 27.65 6.31
N LEU A 595 7.46 28.80 6.08
CA LEU A 595 7.10 29.28 4.76
C LEU A 595 8.34 29.64 3.92
N ASP A 596 9.35 30.27 4.53
CA ASP A 596 10.63 30.55 3.85
C ASP A 596 11.28 29.25 3.37
N LEU A 597 11.28 28.21 4.22
CA LEU A 597 11.82 26.89 3.90
C LEU A 597 11.03 26.24 2.75
N LEU A 598 9.70 26.28 2.79
CA LEU A 598 8.85 25.73 1.74
C LEU A 598 9.13 26.40 0.39
N HIS A 599 9.20 27.74 0.37
CA HIS A 599 9.54 28.48 -0.85
C HIS A 599 10.97 28.20 -1.32
N ALA A 600 11.95 28.11 -0.42
CA ALA A 600 13.32 27.77 -0.80
C ALA A 600 13.40 26.39 -1.48
N VAL A 601 12.67 25.39 -0.97
CA VAL A 601 12.62 24.04 -1.55
C VAL A 601 11.88 24.02 -2.90
N GLU A 602 10.79 24.77 -3.05
CA GLU A 602 10.03 24.89 -4.30
C GLU A 602 10.83 25.65 -5.38
N ASP A 603 11.48 26.75 -5.01
CA ASP A 603 12.36 27.52 -5.89
C ASP A 603 13.54 26.67 -6.37
N GLN A 604 14.18 25.94 -5.46
CA GLN A 604 15.25 25.01 -5.82
C GLN A 604 14.73 23.94 -6.79
N HIS A 605 13.55 23.35 -6.52
CA HIS A 605 12.95 22.36 -7.41
C HIS A 605 12.78 22.90 -8.84
N THR A 606 12.22 24.11 -8.96
CA THR A 606 12.03 24.79 -10.25
C THR A 606 13.35 25.03 -10.97
N GLN A 607 14.37 25.51 -10.24
CA GLN A 607 15.71 25.75 -10.80
C GLN A 607 16.43 24.45 -11.23
N THR A 608 16.13 23.32 -10.59
CA THR A 608 16.69 22.01 -10.95
C THR A 608 16.10 21.45 -12.26
N ILE A 609 14.89 21.83 -12.66
CA ILE A 609 14.19 21.23 -13.82
C ILE A 609 15.04 21.17 -15.10
N PRO A 610 15.74 22.23 -15.54
CA PRO A 610 16.56 22.19 -16.76
C PRO A 610 17.77 21.25 -16.66
N PHE A 611 18.24 20.94 -15.45
CA PHE A 611 19.48 20.20 -15.19
C PHE A 611 19.24 18.83 -14.53
N LYS A 612 17.97 18.41 -14.40
CA LYS A 612 17.55 17.19 -13.69
C LYS A 612 18.01 15.87 -14.34
N ALA A 613 18.48 15.94 -15.59
CA ALA A 613 19.03 14.80 -16.33
C ALA A 613 20.53 14.57 -16.10
N ALA A 614 21.23 15.49 -15.43
CA ALA A 614 22.59 15.24 -14.97
C ALA A 614 22.60 14.05 -14.01
N GLU A 615 23.51 13.11 -14.23
CA GLU A 615 23.53 11.86 -13.49
C GLU A 615 24.30 12.00 -12.17
N TRP A 616 23.87 11.27 -11.13
CA TRP A 616 24.36 11.44 -9.75
C TRP A 616 25.87 11.32 -9.61
N GLU A 617 26.48 10.26 -10.12
CA GLU A 617 27.91 10.01 -10.03
C GLU A 617 28.71 11.06 -10.82
N ASN A 618 28.16 11.60 -11.92
CA ASN A 618 28.74 12.74 -12.62
C ASN A 618 28.65 14.04 -11.79
N ILE A 619 27.51 14.30 -11.15
CA ILE A 619 27.35 15.44 -10.23
C ILE A 619 28.38 15.36 -9.10
N VAL A 620 28.53 14.19 -8.47
CA VAL A 620 29.53 13.99 -7.40
C VAL A 620 30.94 14.27 -7.94
N THR A 621 31.28 13.70 -9.09
CA THR A 621 32.64 13.77 -9.65
C THR A 621 33.03 15.16 -10.13
N TYR A 622 32.11 15.86 -10.81
CA TYR A 622 32.41 17.11 -11.51
C TYR A 622 31.93 18.37 -10.78
N SER A 623 31.12 18.22 -9.73
CA SER A 623 30.45 19.36 -9.08
C SER A 623 30.59 19.40 -7.56
N THR A 624 31.34 18.47 -6.94
CA THR A 624 31.50 18.42 -5.48
C THR A 624 32.92 18.02 -5.07
N ASP A 625 33.28 18.33 -3.84
CA ASP A 625 34.49 17.81 -3.18
C ASP A 625 34.19 16.53 -2.37
N TRP A 626 33.04 15.89 -2.59
CA TRP A 626 32.67 14.65 -1.89
C TRP A 626 33.57 13.48 -2.32
N ALA A 627 33.61 12.44 -1.51
CA ALA A 627 34.35 11.23 -1.87
C ALA A 627 33.77 10.59 -3.15
N ALA A 628 34.65 10.07 -4.00
CA ALA A 628 34.21 9.35 -5.20
C ALA A 628 33.33 8.15 -4.80
N GLY A 629 32.17 8.02 -5.44
CA GLY A 629 31.19 6.98 -5.12
C GLY A 629 30.30 7.29 -3.92
N SER A 630 30.35 8.50 -3.38
CA SER A 630 29.41 8.99 -2.36
C SER A 630 27.95 8.76 -2.79
N LYS A 631 27.20 8.06 -1.94
CA LYS A 631 25.77 7.74 -2.12
C LYS A 631 24.93 8.60 -1.18
N PRO A 632 23.70 9.02 -1.57
CA PRO A 632 22.78 9.64 -0.64
C PRO A 632 22.34 8.60 0.40
N GLN A 633 22.08 9.00 1.65
CA GLN A 633 21.53 8.11 2.67
C GLN A 633 19.99 8.06 2.70
N SER A 634 19.34 9.06 2.11
CA SER A 634 17.89 9.03 1.91
C SER A 634 17.46 9.55 0.54
N LEU A 635 16.35 9.01 0.05
CA LEU A 635 15.70 9.38 -1.21
C LEU A 635 14.21 9.63 -0.97
N VAL A 636 13.75 10.80 -1.38
CA VAL A 636 12.34 11.18 -1.35
C VAL A 636 11.71 10.91 -2.72
N ILE A 637 10.61 10.16 -2.70
CA ILE A 637 9.82 9.76 -3.86
C ILE A 637 8.40 10.25 -3.62
N HIS A 638 7.95 11.20 -4.43
CA HIS A 638 6.57 11.69 -4.38
C HIS A 638 5.84 11.27 -5.66
N GLN A 639 5.19 10.11 -5.59
CA GLN A 639 4.47 9.46 -6.70
C GLN A 639 3.41 8.52 -6.13
N ASP A 640 2.35 8.27 -6.87
CA ASP A 640 1.40 7.19 -6.57
C ASP A 640 2.15 5.84 -6.61
N LEU A 641 1.97 5.02 -5.57
CA LEU A 641 2.67 3.73 -5.43
C LEU A 641 2.09 2.65 -6.35
N LEU A 642 0.83 2.80 -6.75
CA LEU A 642 0.13 1.86 -7.62
C LEU A 642 -0.51 2.60 -8.80
N PRO A 643 -0.27 2.13 -10.04
CA PRO A 643 -1.06 2.54 -11.19
C PRO A 643 -2.55 2.40 -10.90
N LYS A 644 -3.35 3.43 -11.18
CA LYS A 644 -4.82 3.41 -11.02
C LYS A 644 -5.49 2.69 -12.20
N THR A 645 -4.94 1.56 -12.62
CA THR A 645 -5.36 0.86 -13.83
C THR A 645 -6.49 -0.11 -13.53
N ASP A 646 -7.66 0.19 -14.08
CA ASP A 646 -8.85 -0.65 -14.06
C ASP A 646 -9.49 -0.62 -15.44
N VAL A 647 -9.31 -1.70 -16.20
CA VAL A 647 -9.60 -1.75 -17.63
C VAL A 647 -10.59 -2.87 -17.92
N GLN A 648 -11.73 -2.51 -18.49
CA GLN A 648 -12.65 -3.47 -19.11
C GLN A 648 -12.04 -3.95 -20.43
N MET A 649 -11.48 -5.15 -20.47
CA MET A 649 -10.82 -5.70 -21.67
C MET A 649 -11.83 -6.17 -22.71
N GLU A 650 -12.82 -6.95 -22.30
CA GLU A 650 -13.94 -7.43 -23.13
C GLU A 650 -15.21 -7.43 -22.25
N ASP A 651 -16.41 -7.65 -22.81
CA ASP A 651 -17.69 -7.57 -22.08
C ASP A 651 -17.70 -8.35 -20.75
N ASN A 652 -17.02 -9.49 -20.70
CA ASN A 652 -16.93 -10.36 -19.53
C ASN A 652 -15.50 -10.55 -19.01
N LEU A 653 -14.60 -9.59 -19.25
CA LEU A 653 -13.21 -9.67 -18.78
C LEU A 653 -12.73 -8.30 -18.32
N ARG A 654 -12.38 -8.21 -17.03
CA ARG A 654 -11.84 -7.01 -16.40
C ARG A 654 -10.40 -7.27 -15.93
N CYS A 655 -9.50 -6.34 -16.21
CA CYS A 655 -8.12 -6.34 -15.75
C CYS A 655 -7.89 -5.21 -14.76
N GLN A 656 -7.26 -5.51 -13.63
CA GLN A 656 -6.92 -4.51 -12.61
C GLN A 656 -5.46 -4.68 -12.18
N PHE A 657 -4.80 -3.56 -11.89
CA PHE A 657 -3.51 -3.61 -11.21
C PHE A 657 -3.74 -4.02 -9.76
N ALA A 658 -3.22 -5.20 -9.38
CA ALA A 658 -3.51 -5.82 -8.10
C ALA A 658 -2.40 -5.64 -7.07
N ASP A 659 -1.13 -5.68 -7.51
CA ASP A 659 -0.01 -5.56 -6.59
C ASP A 659 1.28 -5.13 -7.32
N CYS A 660 2.20 -4.51 -6.57
CA CYS A 660 3.57 -4.25 -7.01
C CYS A 660 4.55 -4.65 -5.90
N ILE A 661 5.25 -5.75 -6.13
CA ILE A 661 6.16 -6.36 -5.17
C ILE A 661 7.56 -5.91 -5.52
N HIS A 662 8.04 -4.89 -4.81
CA HIS A 662 9.38 -4.36 -4.98
C HIS A 662 10.40 -5.11 -4.10
N ILE A 663 11.41 -5.65 -4.76
CA ILE A 663 12.66 -6.11 -4.17
C ILE A 663 13.56 -4.88 -4.09
N GLU A 664 13.60 -4.32 -2.89
CA GLU A 664 14.45 -3.18 -2.57
C GLU A 664 15.83 -3.67 -2.11
N PRO A 665 16.83 -2.78 -1.94
CA PRO A 665 18.14 -3.18 -1.48
C PRO A 665 18.22 -3.28 0.03
N THR A 666 19.24 -4.01 0.48
CA THR A 666 19.59 -4.25 1.88
C THR A 666 20.57 -3.22 2.47
N ASP A 667 20.97 -2.21 1.68
CA ASP A 667 21.96 -1.19 2.05
C ASP A 667 21.44 -0.22 3.15
N ASP A 668 22.37 0.51 3.77
CA ASP A 668 22.12 1.58 4.76
C ASP A 668 21.47 2.82 4.10
N PHE A 669 20.24 2.66 3.60
CA PHE A 669 19.53 3.64 2.79
C PHE A 669 18.04 3.71 3.13
N LEU A 670 17.50 4.93 3.20
CA LEU A 670 16.09 5.20 3.48
C LEU A 670 15.35 5.71 2.24
N LYS A 671 14.28 5.01 1.83
CA LYS A 671 13.35 5.50 0.80
C LYS A 671 12.08 6.01 1.46
N LEU A 672 11.80 7.31 1.30
CA LEU A 672 10.54 7.92 1.71
C LEU A 672 9.62 8.02 0.50
N TYR A 673 8.56 7.22 0.51
CA TYR A 673 7.46 7.34 -0.44
C TYR A 673 6.36 8.21 0.15
N SER A 674 5.81 9.08 -0.68
CA SER A 674 4.62 9.87 -0.36
C SER A 674 3.61 9.75 -1.49
N GLU A 675 2.38 9.39 -1.14
CA GLU A 675 1.27 9.09 -2.04
C GLU A 675 0.03 9.88 -1.63
N GLU A 676 -0.58 10.58 -2.58
CA GLU A 676 -1.82 11.33 -2.36
C GLU A 676 -3.04 10.41 -2.54
N LEU A 677 -3.73 10.15 -1.43
CA LEU A 677 -4.97 9.41 -1.37
C LEU A 677 -6.18 10.35 -1.50
N ARG A 678 -7.36 9.76 -1.72
CA ARG A 678 -8.63 10.51 -1.78
C ARG A 678 -8.88 11.29 -0.48
N GLY A 679 -9.51 12.46 -0.61
CA GLY A 679 -9.90 13.28 0.54
C GLY A 679 -8.78 14.11 1.16
N GLY A 680 -7.69 14.37 0.43
CA GLY A 680 -6.54 15.16 0.94
C GLY A 680 -5.66 14.40 1.93
N MET A 681 -5.79 13.08 1.97
CA MET A 681 -4.98 12.23 2.83
C MET A 681 -3.67 11.88 2.12
N LEU A 682 -2.55 12.09 2.79
CA LEU A 682 -1.22 11.74 2.32
C LEU A 682 -0.75 10.49 3.08
N LYS A 683 -0.41 9.43 2.34
CA LYS A 683 0.25 8.24 2.89
C LYS A 683 1.75 8.42 2.77
N LEU A 684 2.46 8.17 3.86
CA LEU A 684 3.90 8.26 3.97
C LEU A 684 4.42 6.86 4.30
N THR A 685 5.36 6.35 3.51
CA THR A 685 5.95 5.04 3.72
C THR A 685 7.47 5.16 3.72
N LEU A 686 8.10 4.75 4.82
CA LEU A 686 9.55 4.57 4.88
C LEU A 686 9.88 3.10 4.62
N ALA A 687 10.70 2.87 3.60
CA ALA A 687 11.30 1.57 3.33
C ALA A 687 12.79 1.60 3.67
N TYR A 688 13.25 0.59 4.41
CA TYR A 688 14.54 0.59 5.07
C TYR A 688 15.04 -0.82 5.40
N SER A 689 16.35 -0.94 5.58
CA SER A 689 17.00 -2.14 6.11
C SER A 689 16.94 -2.19 7.63
N SER A 690 16.56 -3.35 8.20
CA SER A 690 16.56 -3.56 9.65
C SER A 690 17.94 -3.43 10.31
N HIS A 691 19.02 -3.46 9.53
CA HIS A 691 20.42 -3.25 9.98
C HIS A 691 20.83 -1.79 10.07
N PHE A 692 20.00 -0.88 9.54
CA PHE A 692 20.33 0.54 9.53
C PHE A 692 19.63 1.28 10.66
N VAL A 693 18.31 1.09 10.79
CA VAL A 693 17.50 1.72 11.83
C VAL A 693 16.50 0.69 12.37
N PRO A 694 16.35 0.52 13.70
CA PRO A 694 15.34 -0.37 14.24
C PRO A 694 13.93 0.16 13.96
N LYS A 695 12.93 -0.74 13.92
CA LYS A 695 11.52 -0.38 13.64
C LYS A 695 10.97 0.73 14.55
N SER A 696 11.36 0.74 15.83
CA SER A 696 10.99 1.82 16.76
C SER A 696 11.54 3.18 16.34
N GLY A 697 12.77 3.23 15.84
CA GLY A 697 13.39 4.44 15.29
C GLY A 697 12.62 4.96 14.07
N ILE A 698 12.24 4.07 13.15
CA ILE A 698 11.46 4.45 11.96
C ILE A 698 10.07 4.97 12.30
N ASN A 699 9.37 4.35 13.25
CA ASN A 699 8.10 4.90 13.75
C ASN A 699 8.29 6.30 14.35
N GLY A 700 9.41 6.54 15.01
CA GLY A 700 9.82 7.87 15.48
C GLY A 700 9.98 8.87 14.33
N LEU A 701 10.71 8.51 13.27
CA LEU A 701 10.90 9.35 12.07
C LEU A 701 9.56 9.67 11.39
N LEU A 702 8.68 8.67 11.20
CA LEU A 702 7.34 8.88 10.63
C LEU A 702 6.48 9.80 11.52
N GLY A 703 6.58 9.65 12.84
CA GLY A 703 5.90 10.53 13.79
C GLY A 703 6.39 11.98 13.68
N LYS A 704 7.71 12.21 13.64
CA LYS A 704 8.31 13.53 13.43
C LYS A 704 7.92 14.13 12.08
N LEU A 705 7.92 13.33 11.03
CA LEU A 705 7.51 13.76 9.68
C LEU A 705 6.04 14.19 9.66
N ARG A 706 5.14 13.36 10.22
CA ARG A 706 3.72 13.69 10.36
C ARG A 706 3.50 15.00 11.11
N ASN A 707 4.16 15.16 12.26
CA ASN A 707 4.04 16.37 13.07
C ASN A 707 4.59 17.60 12.35
N THR A 708 5.69 17.47 11.62
CA THR A 708 6.26 18.55 10.81
C THR A 708 5.32 18.97 9.69
N LEU A 709 4.71 18.02 8.98
CA LEU A 709 3.74 18.30 7.92
C LEU A 709 2.51 19.04 8.45
N MET A 710 1.95 18.60 9.58
CA MET A 710 0.85 19.31 10.24
C MET A 710 1.26 20.72 10.65
N HIS A 711 2.46 20.88 11.24
CA HIS A 711 2.96 22.19 11.63
C HIS A 711 3.13 23.16 10.46
N PHE A 712 3.70 22.69 9.34
CA PHE A 712 3.88 23.51 8.13
C PHE A 712 2.55 23.92 7.49
N THR A 713 1.49 23.13 7.70
CA THR A 713 0.14 23.42 7.22
C THR A 713 -0.56 24.42 8.14
N ASP A 714 -0.51 24.19 9.45
CA ASP A 714 -1.28 24.95 10.44
C ASP A 714 -0.64 26.30 10.81
N ALA A 715 0.69 26.39 10.75
CA ALA A 715 1.44 27.57 11.16
C ALA A 715 2.66 27.83 10.25
N PRO A 716 2.48 28.06 8.93
CA PRO A 716 3.59 28.27 8.00
C PRO A 716 4.46 29.49 8.35
N GLU A 717 3.91 30.50 9.02
CA GLU A 717 4.63 31.69 9.47
C GLU A 717 5.41 31.49 10.78
N SER A 718 5.37 30.29 11.37
CA SER A 718 6.14 29.99 12.58
C SER A 718 7.63 30.14 12.32
N VAL A 719 8.35 30.65 13.32
CA VAL A 719 9.81 30.64 13.30
C VAL A 719 10.26 29.19 13.37
N LEU A 720 11.15 28.79 12.47
CA LEU A 720 11.83 27.50 12.61
C LEU A 720 12.70 27.60 13.85
N ASP A 721 12.37 26.86 14.91
CA ASP A 721 13.22 26.81 16.11
C ASP A 721 14.63 26.39 15.65
N LEU A 722 15.56 27.35 15.71
CA LEU A 722 16.95 27.22 15.30
C LEU A 722 17.72 26.43 16.36
#